data_AF-L7U2I9-F1
#
_entry.id   AF-L7U2I9-F1
#
_cell.length_a   1.000
_cell.length_b   1.000
_cell.length_c   1.000
_cell.angle_alpha   90.00
_cell.angle_beta   90.00
_cell.angle_gamma   90.00
#
_symmetry.space_group_name_H-M   'P 1'
#
loop_
_entity.id
_entity.type
_entity.pdbx_description
1 polymer ?
#
loop_
_entity_poly.entity_id
_entity_poly.type
_entity_poly.pdbx_seq_one_letter_code
_entity_poly.pdbx_strand_id
1 'polypeptide(L)'
;MGMTRIGSVPTRARVLCLAFTAVLQACSSEPPDVKGIPVDVPEHSRLCRPARSGERIPLRQAATRPTVTERFEGLRARAEEQCGACHLAPHAQGGFQFTADLEGLKRDGARMALKAAQGEMPPRASAPQLKEAVEWSCALRAWLARGTPEGAFPVSCDASSEGGVTVAREVGEGMTDLGHCVPEVYPQAPLGSDAPKDAFFAGLTKLPRLLSETDTDIMTFDALKLVERGTVAFAPTYPLFSDNAKKLRWVHVPAGQSIRYDAETGRFHIPPNTRFYKTFFKAVADKRGQRRYRKVETRLIVVREPWNQSLFGTYLWNEDETVAELHDLRYRNDEPFSDRVLVYTAYELGGATRNYAVPGAHRCIQCHSGAEAQNFVLGFTPLQLNRRAPGEAGVDEKTVMGEDELNQLDRLVHYGVITGVPASPSPEALEAALPRLEHSAQALPSSEEARKAVLELQGYFVGNCAQCHNPRGFAVVSNPAIASLDFSAGGTLFGWNPCGVKESNGQRVYADCAVADFQQDLLLRSPSSTLYQRVARDTDARVIHMPTNVPGKDCRASLLVARYLATLEWPAEKTLDPEQKRAAVQARLRQADTVVAGACSDPVDVQWVTEDFTDKVPYTPRNPAWREAIGHGPFEFLTRYAITDRHEQLAHKRFPTNWWLPKRACRFPTQNSPPSGHDPWNDSRDAWMVNALGNPRAPWGELYHSTPGATAFQGICANCHGRTGDGQTGAAKVLVALNGGRVANLVSGMFGATNGTSHLALFDSLNPHGGARYLAYMASGGTPIQFTPEFMSAWIKYGEVDIDFSPRTSDWTRWGANMLGAGRGACDLIRTGNFGTASAEPPSGNRNAVGAVRMWEEVCTLDNPLTEAIRAGQEPALSEWLQHAQFNVGMMAYFYLRDELSRGAEGIYPLRTECERRGAP
;
A
#
# COMPACT_ATOMS: atom_id res chain seq x y z
N MET A 1 13.24 54.50 -22.42
CA MET A 1 14.00 54.58 -23.69
C MET A 1 13.96 53.15 -24.27
N GLY A 2 13.47 52.82 -25.47
CA GLY A 2 13.21 53.58 -26.72
C GLY A 2 14.38 53.37 -27.70
N MET A 3 14.24 52.95 -28.97
CA MET A 3 13.10 52.64 -29.90
C MET A 3 13.38 51.27 -30.60
N THR A 4 12.77 50.72 -31.68
CA THR A 4 11.84 51.07 -32.80
C THR A 4 10.61 50.10 -32.83
N ARG A 5 9.74 49.82 -33.82
CA ARG A 5 9.52 49.95 -35.31
C ARG A 5 10.34 49.02 -36.22
N ILE A 6 9.86 48.41 -37.33
CA ILE A 6 8.71 48.58 -38.29
C ILE A 6 8.13 47.15 -38.61
N GLY A 7 6.95 46.82 -39.19
CA GLY A 7 5.77 47.48 -39.83
C GLY A 7 4.73 46.41 -40.32
N SER A 8 3.75 46.72 -41.21
CA SER A 8 2.62 45.80 -41.53
C SER A 8 1.84 45.99 -42.86
N VAL A 9 1.44 44.88 -43.53
CA VAL A 9 0.10 44.53 -44.18
C VAL A 9 -0.50 45.49 -45.26
N PRO A 10 -0.94 45.05 -46.50
CA PRO A 10 -2.36 44.60 -46.74
C PRO A 10 -2.80 43.78 -48.02
N THR A 11 -3.84 42.93 -47.84
CA THR A 11 -5.09 42.60 -48.64
C THR A 11 -5.23 42.42 -50.20
N ARG A 12 -6.01 41.36 -50.59
CA ARG A 12 -7.09 41.21 -51.65
C ARG A 12 -6.74 41.48 -53.15
N ALA A 13 -7.16 40.70 -54.18
CA ALA A 13 -8.55 40.43 -54.62
C ALA A 13 -8.72 39.51 -55.89
N ARG A 14 -9.93 38.92 -56.06
CA ARG A 14 -10.71 38.58 -57.30
C ARG A 14 -10.14 37.80 -58.52
N VAL A 15 -10.77 36.63 -58.77
CA VAL A 15 -11.56 36.21 -59.97
C VAL A 15 -11.11 36.61 -61.39
N LEU A 16 -10.94 35.60 -62.26
CA LEU A 16 -11.42 35.65 -63.66
C LEU A 16 -11.75 34.23 -64.18
N CYS A 17 -12.73 34.13 -65.10
CA CYS A 17 -13.04 32.89 -65.83
C CYS A 17 -12.36 32.90 -67.21
N LEU A 18 -12.04 31.71 -67.74
CA LEU A 18 -11.77 31.49 -69.16
C LEU A 18 -12.40 30.15 -69.58
N ALA A 19 -12.99 30.11 -70.77
CA ALA A 19 -13.66 28.94 -71.32
C ALA A 19 -13.07 28.59 -72.69
N PHE A 20 -13.13 27.32 -73.08
CA PHE A 20 -12.93 26.88 -74.46
C PHE A 20 -13.76 25.62 -74.76
N THR A 21 -14.32 25.55 -75.96
CA THR A 21 -15.24 24.48 -76.40
C THR A 21 -15.03 24.11 -77.86
N ALA A 22 -14.71 22.84 -78.12
CA ALA A 22 -14.90 22.12 -79.39
C ALA A 22 -14.87 20.61 -79.04
N VAL A 23 -15.97 19.85 -79.04
CA VAL A 23 -16.91 19.48 -80.13
C VAL A 23 -16.27 18.55 -81.17
N LEU A 24 -16.66 17.26 -81.13
CA LEU A 24 -17.16 16.48 -82.27
C LEU A 24 -17.68 15.07 -81.84
N GLN A 25 -18.85 14.70 -82.40
CA GLN A 25 -19.39 13.37 -82.80
C GLN A 25 -18.80 12.03 -82.26
N ALA A 26 -19.57 10.94 -82.09
CA ALA A 26 -21.02 10.68 -82.11
C ALA A 26 -21.34 9.23 -81.67
N CYS A 27 -22.61 8.94 -81.30
CA CYS A 27 -23.24 7.60 -81.18
C CYS A 27 -22.65 6.64 -80.09
N SER A 28 -23.40 5.73 -79.45
CA SER A 28 -24.85 5.43 -79.44
C SER A 28 -25.20 4.50 -78.25
N SER A 29 -26.49 4.23 -78.03
CA SER A 29 -27.10 3.16 -77.20
C SER A 29 -26.85 3.16 -75.68
N GLU A 30 -27.95 3.24 -74.92
CA GLU A 30 -28.02 2.93 -73.49
C GLU A 30 -28.04 1.40 -73.25
N PRO A 31 -27.35 0.88 -72.21
CA PRO A 31 -27.71 -0.35 -71.53
C PRO A 31 -28.76 -0.08 -70.42
N PRO A 32 -29.57 -1.08 -70.02
CA PRO A 32 -30.76 -0.85 -69.19
C PRO A 32 -30.47 -0.55 -67.71
N ASP A 33 -31.43 0.13 -67.09
CA ASP A 33 -31.44 0.55 -65.67
C ASP A 33 -31.42 -0.66 -64.71
N VAL A 34 -30.22 -1.03 -64.26
CA VAL A 34 -30.03 -2.01 -63.19
C VAL A 34 -30.33 -1.33 -61.86
N LYS A 35 -31.56 -1.54 -61.36
CA LYS A 35 -31.93 -1.18 -59.98
C LYS A 35 -30.88 -1.70 -59.01
N GLY A 36 -30.13 -0.77 -58.41
CA GLY A 36 -29.17 -1.10 -57.38
C GLY A 36 -29.85 -1.84 -56.24
N ILE A 37 -29.42 -3.08 -56.00
CA ILE A 37 -29.63 -3.70 -54.69
C ILE A 37 -28.98 -2.75 -53.68
N PRO A 38 -29.68 -2.33 -52.60
CA PRO A 38 -29.04 -1.60 -51.53
C PRO A 38 -28.01 -2.54 -50.88
N VAL A 39 -26.75 -2.41 -51.30
CA VAL A 39 -25.63 -2.97 -50.56
C VAL A 39 -25.53 -2.14 -49.30
N ASP A 40 -26.14 -2.65 -48.24
CA ASP A 40 -26.00 -2.14 -46.89
C ASP A 40 -24.55 -2.41 -46.45
N VAL A 41 -23.65 -1.51 -46.84
CA VAL A 41 -22.22 -1.58 -46.49
C VAL A 41 -22.14 -1.35 -44.99
N PRO A 42 -21.70 -2.34 -44.18
CA PRO A 42 -21.66 -2.17 -42.75
C PRO A 42 -20.74 -1.01 -42.38
N GLU A 43 -21.28 -0.05 -41.63
CA GLU A 43 -20.50 1.03 -41.01
C GLU A 43 -19.32 0.41 -40.25
N HIS A 44 -18.09 0.76 -40.63
CA HIS A 44 -16.90 -0.10 -40.55
C HIS A 44 -16.73 -0.84 -39.21
N SER A 45 -17.27 -2.06 -39.13
CA SER A 45 -17.22 -2.87 -37.92
C SER A 45 -15.78 -3.31 -37.64
N ARG A 46 -15.25 -2.90 -36.48
CA ARG A 46 -13.89 -3.25 -36.08
C ARG A 46 -13.82 -4.77 -35.93
N LEU A 47 -12.85 -5.39 -36.59
CA LEU A 47 -12.57 -6.81 -36.37
C LEU A 47 -12.08 -6.99 -34.93
N CYS A 48 -12.62 -7.95 -34.20
CA CYS A 48 -12.13 -8.31 -32.87
C CYS A 48 -11.79 -9.79 -32.83
N ARG A 49 -10.50 -10.10 -32.93
CA ARG A 49 -10.02 -11.50 -32.95
C ARG A 49 -9.96 -12.03 -31.51
N PRO A 50 -10.43 -13.25 -31.21
CA PRO A 50 -10.36 -13.81 -29.86
C PRO A 50 -8.94 -13.71 -29.28
N ALA A 51 -8.82 -13.19 -28.06
CA ALA A 51 -7.53 -12.75 -27.54
C ALA A 51 -6.59 -13.94 -27.29
N ARG A 52 -5.41 -13.93 -27.92
CA ARG A 52 -4.39 -14.97 -27.76
C ARG A 52 -3.51 -14.62 -26.56
N SER A 53 -4.13 -14.73 -25.37
CA SER A 53 -3.49 -14.64 -24.05
C SER A 53 -3.47 -16.01 -23.36
N GLY A 54 -2.42 -16.28 -22.59
CA GLY A 54 -2.28 -17.45 -21.73
C GLY A 54 -3.13 -17.38 -20.46
N GLU A 55 -3.50 -16.18 -20.01
CA GLU A 55 -4.34 -15.98 -18.83
C GLU A 55 -5.83 -15.99 -19.19
N ARG A 56 -6.40 -17.18 -19.44
CA ARG A 56 -7.86 -17.37 -19.59
C ARG A 56 -8.61 -17.12 -18.27
N ILE A 57 -9.63 -16.27 -18.31
CA ILE A 57 -10.47 -15.88 -17.16
C ILE A 57 -11.98 -16.10 -17.45
N PRO A 58 -12.44 -17.29 -17.90
CA PRO A 58 -13.85 -17.54 -18.20
C PRO A 58 -14.75 -17.27 -16.97
N LEU A 59 -15.71 -16.37 -17.13
CA LEU A 59 -16.51 -15.85 -16.03
C LEU A 59 -17.48 -16.90 -15.46
N ARG A 60 -17.82 -16.75 -14.17
CA ARG A 60 -18.83 -17.56 -13.48
C ARG A 60 -20.26 -17.11 -13.83
N GLN A 61 -20.48 -15.80 -13.98
CA GLN A 61 -21.76 -15.22 -14.37
C GLN A 61 -21.60 -14.44 -15.69
N ALA A 62 -22.28 -14.89 -16.74
CA ALA A 62 -22.37 -14.21 -18.03
C ALA A 62 -23.65 -14.62 -18.76
N ALA A 63 -24.64 -13.72 -18.82
CA ALA A 63 -25.95 -13.92 -19.45
C ALA A 63 -26.65 -15.27 -19.16
N THR A 64 -26.65 -15.70 -17.89
CA THR A 64 -27.13 -17.04 -17.44
C THR A 64 -28.14 -16.99 -16.28
N ARG A 65 -29.10 -16.06 -16.29
CA ARG A 65 -30.33 -16.21 -15.51
C ARG A 65 -31.46 -16.78 -16.40
N PRO A 66 -31.76 -18.10 -16.33
CA PRO A 66 -33.07 -18.57 -16.77
C PRO A 66 -34.14 -17.91 -15.90
N THR A 67 -35.27 -17.55 -16.50
CA THR A 67 -36.35 -16.83 -15.80
C THR A 67 -36.90 -17.67 -14.66
N VAL A 68 -36.61 -17.28 -13.42
CA VAL A 68 -37.23 -17.87 -12.23
C VAL A 68 -38.73 -17.63 -12.31
N THR A 69 -39.54 -18.65 -12.03
CA THR A 69 -41.01 -18.53 -12.00
C THR A 69 -41.52 -18.90 -10.62
N GLU A 70 -42.48 -18.12 -10.15
CA GLU A 70 -43.00 -18.09 -8.79
C GLU A 70 -44.54 -18.13 -8.85
N ARG A 71 -45.21 -18.43 -7.74
CA ARG A 71 -46.68 -18.38 -7.62
C ARG A 71 -47.06 -17.61 -6.37
N PHE A 72 -48.26 -17.03 -6.34
CA PHE A 72 -48.72 -16.26 -5.18
C PHE A 72 -48.63 -17.05 -3.86
N GLU A 73 -48.98 -18.34 -3.84
CA GLU A 73 -48.86 -19.17 -2.63
C GLU A 73 -47.42 -19.33 -2.12
N GLY A 74 -46.40 -19.37 -3.00
CA GLY A 74 -44.98 -19.44 -2.61
C GLY A 74 -44.42 -18.10 -2.13
N LEU A 75 -44.97 -17.00 -2.63
CA LEU A 75 -44.73 -15.65 -2.14
C LEU A 75 -45.36 -15.42 -0.76
N ARG A 76 -46.61 -15.90 -0.58
CA ARG A 76 -47.36 -15.89 0.68
C ARG A 76 -46.73 -16.74 1.76
N ALA A 77 -46.38 -18.00 1.46
CA ALA A 77 -45.81 -18.93 2.45
C ALA A 77 -44.52 -18.36 3.09
N ARG A 78 -43.63 -17.78 2.28
CA ARG A 78 -42.43 -17.09 2.77
C ARG A 78 -42.72 -15.80 3.54
N ALA A 79 -43.82 -15.11 3.25
CA ALA A 79 -44.27 -13.97 4.04
C ALA A 79 -44.73 -14.41 5.44
N GLU A 80 -45.51 -15.50 5.52
CA GLU A 80 -45.93 -16.13 6.78
C GLU A 80 -44.71 -16.63 7.57
N GLU A 81 -43.74 -17.27 6.92
CA GLU A 81 -42.50 -17.78 7.53
C GLU A 81 -41.57 -16.67 8.05
N GLN A 82 -41.22 -15.69 7.22
CA GLN A 82 -40.20 -14.68 7.54
C GLN A 82 -40.72 -13.53 8.40
N CYS A 83 -41.99 -13.15 8.24
CA CYS A 83 -42.59 -12.00 8.94
C CYS A 83 -43.67 -12.40 9.96
N GLY A 84 -44.26 -13.60 9.85
CA GLY A 84 -45.41 -14.00 10.68
C GLY A 84 -45.12 -14.03 12.18
N ALA A 85 -43.95 -14.54 12.57
CA ALA A 85 -43.53 -14.64 13.96
C ALA A 85 -43.48 -13.29 14.71
N CYS A 86 -43.35 -12.16 13.99
CA CYS A 86 -43.28 -10.82 14.56
C CYS A 86 -44.47 -9.91 14.20
N HIS A 87 -45.23 -10.22 13.15
CA HIS A 87 -46.24 -9.31 12.60
C HIS A 87 -47.63 -9.94 12.36
N LEU A 88 -47.84 -11.21 12.69
CA LEU A 88 -49.15 -11.86 12.73
C LEU A 88 -49.59 -12.16 14.18
N ALA A 89 -50.89 -12.26 14.40
CA ALA A 89 -51.46 -12.65 15.68
C ALA A 89 -51.16 -14.14 15.98
N PRO A 90 -50.94 -14.53 17.26
CA PRO A 90 -51.02 -13.72 18.48
C PRO A 90 -49.70 -13.02 18.86
N HIS A 91 -48.62 -13.16 18.07
CA HIS A 91 -47.26 -12.76 18.46
C HIS A 91 -46.80 -11.38 17.93
N ALA A 92 -47.72 -10.58 17.39
CA ALA A 92 -47.42 -9.30 16.78
C ALA A 92 -46.74 -8.28 17.71
N GLN A 93 -45.60 -7.73 17.28
CA GLN A 93 -44.77 -6.77 18.00
C GLN A 93 -44.38 -5.58 17.11
N GLY A 94 -43.94 -4.47 17.72
CA GLY A 94 -43.31 -3.36 16.99
C GLY A 94 -44.22 -2.42 16.19
N GLY A 95 -45.53 -2.39 16.46
CA GLY A 95 -46.44 -1.38 15.90
C GLY A 95 -46.78 -1.53 14.41
N PHE A 96 -46.33 -2.60 13.76
CA PHE A 96 -46.68 -2.98 12.40
C PHE A 96 -47.25 -4.41 12.37
N GLN A 97 -48.33 -4.57 11.61
CA GLN A 97 -49.00 -5.85 11.34
C GLN A 97 -49.38 -5.88 9.85
N PHE A 98 -49.47 -7.08 9.28
CA PHE A 98 -49.94 -7.30 7.91
C PHE A 98 -50.91 -8.49 7.88
N THR A 99 -51.47 -8.78 6.71
CA THR A 99 -52.13 -10.06 6.43
C THR A 99 -51.44 -10.69 5.22
N ALA A 100 -51.22 -12.01 5.24
CA ALA A 100 -50.50 -12.70 4.17
C ALA A 100 -51.39 -13.08 2.97
N ASP A 101 -52.65 -12.65 3.00
CA ASP A 101 -53.62 -12.79 1.92
C ASP A 101 -53.36 -11.82 0.77
N LEU A 102 -54.11 -11.98 -0.32
CA LEU A 102 -53.97 -11.19 -1.55
C LEU A 102 -54.07 -9.68 -1.27
N GLU A 103 -55.06 -9.25 -0.50
CA GLU A 103 -55.30 -7.83 -0.19
C GLU A 103 -54.30 -7.29 0.85
N GLY A 104 -53.80 -8.11 1.77
CA GLY A 104 -52.76 -7.72 2.69
C GLY A 104 -51.41 -7.52 2.03
N LEU A 105 -50.99 -8.44 1.15
CA LEU A 105 -49.73 -8.29 0.42
C LEU A 105 -49.81 -7.20 -0.67
N LYS A 106 -50.98 -6.90 -1.23
CA LYS A 106 -51.23 -5.68 -2.02
C LYS A 106 -51.00 -4.41 -1.20
N ARG A 107 -51.59 -4.33 0.00
CA ARG A 107 -51.61 -3.14 0.87
C ARG A 107 -50.27 -2.86 1.54
N ASP A 108 -49.63 -3.88 2.10
CA ASP A 108 -48.44 -3.74 2.95
C ASP A 108 -47.14 -4.20 2.27
N GLY A 109 -47.22 -5.01 1.22
CA GLY A 109 -46.08 -5.73 0.65
C GLY A 109 -44.96 -4.84 0.12
N ALA A 110 -45.27 -3.68 -0.46
CA ALA A 110 -44.24 -2.73 -0.93
C ALA A 110 -43.34 -2.23 0.21
N ARG A 111 -43.93 -1.97 1.39
CA ARG A 111 -43.22 -1.54 2.61
C ARG A 111 -42.40 -2.70 3.20
N MET A 112 -42.97 -3.90 3.24
CA MET A 112 -42.27 -5.10 3.74
C MET A 112 -41.07 -5.45 2.85
N ALA A 113 -41.25 -5.46 1.53
CA ALA A 113 -40.20 -5.70 0.56
C ALA A 113 -39.07 -4.67 0.69
N LEU A 114 -39.37 -3.38 0.93
CA LEU A 114 -38.33 -2.37 1.18
C LEU A 114 -37.47 -2.74 2.40
N LYS A 115 -38.08 -3.10 3.54
CA LYS A 115 -37.33 -3.41 4.77
C LYS A 115 -36.54 -4.72 4.70
N ALA A 116 -37.08 -5.73 4.00
CA ALA A 116 -36.36 -6.97 3.71
C ALA A 116 -35.17 -6.76 2.75
N ALA A 117 -35.33 -5.92 1.71
CA ALA A 117 -34.23 -5.56 0.80
C ALA A 117 -33.12 -4.72 1.49
N GLN A 118 -33.48 -3.93 2.50
CA GLN A 118 -32.53 -3.15 3.32
C GLN A 118 -31.81 -3.99 4.39
N GLY A 119 -32.20 -5.26 4.58
CA GLY A 119 -31.67 -6.11 5.66
C GLY A 119 -32.08 -5.66 7.07
N GLU A 120 -33.07 -4.77 7.19
CA GLU A 120 -33.62 -4.33 8.48
C GLU A 120 -34.57 -5.38 9.08
N MET A 121 -35.14 -6.24 8.25
CA MET A 121 -36.05 -7.33 8.64
C MET A 121 -35.64 -8.65 7.96
N PRO A 122 -35.62 -9.79 8.68
CA PRO A 122 -35.84 -9.92 10.12
C PRO A 122 -34.64 -9.40 10.94
N PRO A 123 -34.87 -8.82 12.13
CA PRO A 123 -33.80 -8.23 12.94
C PRO A 123 -32.87 -9.32 13.49
N ARG A 124 -31.55 -9.08 13.44
CA ARG A 124 -30.49 -10.05 13.83
C ARG A 124 -30.48 -11.34 12.98
N ALA A 125 -30.92 -11.26 11.72
CA ALA A 125 -30.83 -12.36 10.76
C ALA A 125 -29.42 -12.96 10.66
N SER A 126 -29.34 -14.28 10.53
CA SER A 126 -28.15 -14.94 9.98
C SER A 126 -28.03 -14.67 8.47
N ALA A 127 -26.85 -14.86 7.89
CA ALA A 127 -26.63 -14.59 6.45
C ALA A 127 -27.58 -15.37 5.50
N PRO A 128 -27.95 -16.65 5.76
CA PRO A 128 -29.01 -17.33 5.00
C PRO A 128 -30.37 -16.64 5.10
N GLN A 129 -30.83 -16.30 6.31
CA GLN A 129 -32.13 -15.64 6.52
C GLN A 129 -32.18 -14.24 5.88
N LEU A 130 -31.07 -13.50 5.91
CA LEU A 130 -30.94 -12.22 5.22
C LEU A 130 -31.06 -12.39 3.70
N LYS A 131 -30.40 -13.42 3.13
CA LYS A 131 -30.51 -13.75 1.72
C LYS A 131 -31.95 -14.13 1.34
N GLU A 132 -32.58 -14.99 2.12
CA GLU A 132 -33.97 -15.44 1.92
C GLU A 132 -34.96 -14.27 1.97
N ALA A 133 -34.73 -13.27 2.83
CA ALA A 133 -35.51 -12.04 2.90
C ALA A 133 -35.32 -11.14 1.67
N VAL A 134 -34.10 -11.03 1.14
CA VAL A 134 -33.80 -10.30 -0.10
C VAL A 134 -34.42 -11.02 -1.33
N GLU A 135 -34.33 -12.35 -1.40
CA GLU A 135 -34.96 -13.14 -2.47
C GLU A 135 -36.49 -13.07 -2.44
N TRP A 136 -37.10 -13.11 -1.24
CA TRP A 136 -38.54 -12.88 -1.07
C TRP A 136 -38.95 -11.45 -1.45
N SER A 137 -38.17 -10.44 -1.05
CA SER A 137 -38.39 -9.03 -1.43
C SER A 137 -38.39 -8.84 -2.94
N CYS A 138 -37.46 -9.48 -3.66
CA CYS A 138 -37.47 -9.47 -5.12
C CYS A 138 -38.78 -10.06 -5.67
N ALA A 139 -39.17 -11.26 -5.22
CA ALA A 139 -40.39 -11.92 -5.70
C ALA A 139 -41.64 -11.06 -5.45
N LEU A 140 -41.72 -10.40 -4.28
CA LEU A 140 -42.82 -9.49 -3.91
C LEU A 140 -42.87 -8.25 -4.82
N ARG A 141 -41.72 -7.65 -5.11
CA ARG A 141 -41.61 -6.50 -6.04
C ARG A 141 -42.01 -6.89 -7.46
N ALA A 142 -41.52 -8.02 -7.97
CA ALA A 142 -41.86 -8.54 -9.30
C ALA A 142 -43.35 -8.88 -9.43
N TRP A 143 -44.00 -9.33 -8.35
CA TRP A 143 -45.43 -9.60 -8.29
C TRP A 143 -46.28 -8.30 -8.28
N LEU A 144 -45.93 -7.35 -7.42
CA LEU A 144 -46.60 -6.04 -7.33
C LEU A 144 -46.52 -5.27 -8.65
N ALA A 145 -45.33 -5.22 -9.27
CA ALA A 145 -45.09 -4.55 -10.55
C ALA A 145 -45.88 -5.14 -11.73
N ARG A 146 -46.38 -6.38 -11.59
CA ARG A 146 -47.19 -7.08 -12.62
C ARG A 146 -48.69 -7.01 -12.37
N GLY A 147 -49.16 -6.16 -11.45
CA GLY A 147 -50.58 -6.05 -11.13
C GLY A 147 -51.11 -7.20 -10.28
N THR A 148 -50.25 -7.84 -9.46
CA THR A 148 -50.61 -8.89 -8.49
C THR A 148 -51.30 -10.12 -9.09
N PRO A 149 -50.67 -10.83 -10.04
CA PRO A 149 -51.22 -12.05 -10.63
C PRO A 149 -51.32 -13.21 -9.61
N GLU A 150 -52.47 -13.90 -9.59
CA GLU A 150 -52.67 -15.10 -8.74
C GLU A 150 -51.94 -16.33 -9.28
N GLY A 151 -51.72 -16.39 -10.60
CA GLY A 151 -51.07 -17.50 -11.30
C GLY A 151 -49.55 -17.55 -11.13
N ALA A 152 -48.91 -18.33 -12.00
CA ALA A 152 -47.44 -18.33 -12.08
C ALA A 152 -46.95 -17.06 -12.79
N PHE A 153 -45.97 -16.38 -12.19
CA PHE A 153 -45.37 -15.16 -12.73
C PHE A 153 -43.84 -15.29 -12.82
N PRO A 154 -43.20 -14.66 -13.83
CA PRO A 154 -41.75 -14.59 -13.89
C PRO A 154 -41.24 -13.61 -12.83
N VAL A 155 -40.39 -14.11 -11.93
CA VAL A 155 -39.54 -13.29 -11.07
C VAL A 155 -38.38 -12.80 -11.93
N SER A 156 -38.67 -11.74 -12.68
CA SER A 156 -37.66 -10.77 -13.08
C SER A 156 -37.16 -10.09 -11.82
N CYS A 157 -36.20 -10.71 -11.13
CA CYS A 157 -35.25 -9.95 -10.32
C CYS A 157 -34.45 -9.11 -11.30
N ASP A 158 -34.90 -7.87 -11.47
CA ASP A 158 -34.06 -6.81 -12.01
C ASP A 158 -32.93 -6.60 -11.00
N ALA A 159 -31.85 -7.35 -11.23
CA ALA A 159 -30.50 -7.06 -10.81
C ALA A 159 -29.79 -6.47 -12.05
N SER A 160 -30.29 -5.37 -12.61
CA SER A 160 -30.26 -4.05 -11.97
C SER A 160 -31.22 -3.76 -10.79
N SER A 161 -30.68 -3.86 -9.57
CA SER A 161 -30.70 -2.65 -8.75
C SER A 161 -30.03 -1.56 -9.57
N GLU A 162 -30.62 -0.37 -9.59
CA GLU A 162 -30.25 0.79 -10.41
C GLU A 162 -28.75 0.81 -10.80
N GLY A 163 -28.46 0.68 -12.10
CA GLY A 163 -27.08 0.60 -12.62
C GLY A 163 -26.45 -0.79 -12.75
N GLY A 164 -27.15 -1.90 -12.53
CA GLY A 164 -26.61 -3.26 -12.74
C GLY A 164 -26.46 -3.67 -14.22
N VAL A 165 -25.33 -4.31 -14.56
CA VAL A 165 -24.91 -4.67 -15.93
C VAL A 165 -24.51 -6.15 -16.02
N THR A 166 -25.15 -6.91 -16.92
CA THR A 166 -24.77 -8.29 -17.23
C THR A 166 -23.71 -8.38 -18.33
N VAL A 167 -22.68 -9.20 -18.13
CA VAL A 167 -21.71 -9.54 -19.20
C VAL A 167 -22.37 -10.50 -20.20
N ALA A 168 -22.16 -10.28 -21.50
CA ALA A 168 -22.65 -11.15 -22.56
C ALA A 168 -21.94 -12.52 -22.55
N ARG A 169 -22.61 -13.59 -23.01
CA ARG A 169 -22.09 -14.97 -22.88
C ARG A 169 -20.80 -15.19 -23.67
N GLU A 170 -20.68 -14.69 -24.90
CA GLU A 170 -19.42 -14.82 -25.66
C GLU A 170 -18.27 -14.05 -25.02
N VAL A 171 -18.53 -12.85 -24.50
CA VAL A 171 -17.56 -12.04 -23.74
C VAL A 171 -17.09 -12.82 -22.50
N GLY A 172 -18.03 -13.39 -21.75
CA GLY A 172 -17.73 -14.14 -20.52
C GLY A 172 -16.95 -15.44 -20.73
N GLU A 173 -17.24 -16.20 -21.79
CA GLU A 173 -16.52 -17.44 -22.14
C GLU A 173 -15.15 -17.16 -22.80
N GLY A 174 -15.05 -16.10 -23.62
CA GLY A 174 -13.82 -15.70 -24.31
C GLY A 174 -12.78 -15.02 -23.42
N MET A 175 -13.20 -14.47 -22.27
CA MET A 175 -12.42 -13.57 -21.41
C MET A 175 -10.98 -14.04 -21.09
N THR A 176 -10.04 -13.09 -21.18
CA THR A 176 -8.63 -13.19 -20.81
C THR A 176 -8.20 -11.97 -19.97
N ASP A 177 -6.94 -11.88 -19.55
CA ASP A 177 -6.39 -10.67 -18.93
C ASP A 177 -6.27 -9.46 -19.87
N LEU A 178 -6.39 -9.68 -21.18
CA LEU A 178 -6.50 -8.67 -22.24
C LEU A 178 -7.94 -8.43 -22.73
N GLY A 179 -8.95 -8.98 -22.04
CA GLY A 179 -10.34 -8.97 -22.50
C GLY A 179 -10.71 -10.22 -23.31
N HIS A 180 -11.90 -10.24 -23.92
CA HIS A 180 -12.37 -11.43 -24.67
C HIS A 180 -11.84 -11.50 -26.11
N CYS A 181 -11.45 -10.37 -26.67
CA CYS A 181 -10.88 -10.24 -28.01
C CYS A 181 -9.95 -9.02 -28.06
N VAL A 182 -9.04 -9.00 -29.03
CA VAL A 182 -8.20 -7.83 -29.35
C VAL A 182 -8.81 -7.12 -30.56
N PRO A 183 -9.29 -5.87 -30.42
CA PRO A 183 -9.84 -5.10 -31.53
C PRO A 183 -8.75 -4.66 -32.51
N GLU A 184 -9.10 -4.58 -33.79
CA GLU A 184 -8.29 -3.90 -34.80
C GLU A 184 -8.61 -2.39 -34.79
N VAL A 185 -7.55 -1.59 -34.81
CA VAL A 185 -7.58 -0.13 -34.96
C VAL A 185 -6.71 0.19 -36.18
N TYR A 186 -7.17 1.11 -37.02
CA TYR A 186 -6.50 1.50 -38.27
C TYR A 186 -6.90 2.94 -38.63
N PRO A 187 -6.20 3.63 -39.55
CA PRO A 187 -6.44 5.07 -39.81
C PRO A 187 -7.89 5.44 -40.18
N GLN A 188 -8.66 4.50 -40.72
CA GLN A 188 -10.08 4.66 -41.09
C GLN A 188 -11.05 4.36 -39.94
N ALA A 189 -10.59 3.67 -38.89
CA ALA A 189 -11.31 3.44 -37.63
C ALA A 189 -10.33 3.60 -36.45
N PRO A 190 -9.90 4.84 -36.15
CA PRO A 190 -8.91 5.12 -35.11
C PRO A 190 -9.44 4.77 -33.71
N LEU A 191 -8.54 4.77 -32.71
CA LEU A 191 -8.94 4.61 -31.31
C LEU A 191 -10.07 5.62 -30.97
N GLY A 192 -11.12 5.14 -30.31
CA GLY A 192 -12.27 5.97 -29.98
C GLY A 192 -11.96 7.01 -28.90
N SER A 193 -12.95 7.82 -28.55
CA SER A 193 -12.83 8.79 -27.46
C SER A 193 -14.19 9.05 -26.81
N ASP A 194 -14.18 9.54 -25.58
CA ASP A 194 -15.38 9.76 -24.79
C ASP A 194 -15.29 11.11 -24.05
N ALA A 195 -15.19 12.19 -24.83
CA ALA A 195 -15.04 13.55 -24.32
C ALA A 195 -16.12 13.97 -23.28
N PRO A 196 -17.41 13.56 -23.38
CA PRO A 196 -18.38 13.81 -22.32
C PRO A 196 -18.02 13.11 -21.00
N LYS A 197 -17.56 11.85 -21.07
CA LYS A 197 -17.11 11.09 -19.89
C LYS A 197 -15.78 11.63 -19.34
N ASP A 198 -14.88 12.11 -20.20
CA ASP A 198 -13.67 12.82 -19.76
C ASP A 198 -14.01 14.10 -18.99
N ALA A 199 -14.96 14.90 -19.48
CA ALA A 199 -15.42 16.11 -18.78
C ALA A 199 -16.08 15.79 -17.43
N PHE A 200 -16.91 14.74 -17.37
CA PHE A 200 -17.45 14.21 -16.11
C PHE A 200 -16.33 13.84 -15.14
N PHE A 201 -15.37 13.00 -15.57
CA PHE A 201 -14.27 12.56 -14.73
C PHE A 201 -13.34 13.70 -14.31
N ALA A 202 -13.15 14.73 -15.14
CA ALA A 202 -12.36 15.92 -14.80
C ALA A 202 -13.03 16.75 -13.69
N GLY A 203 -14.37 16.80 -13.68
CA GLY A 203 -15.16 17.47 -12.63
C GLY A 203 -15.24 16.71 -11.29
N LEU A 204 -14.87 15.42 -11.24
CA LEU A 204 -14.92 14.64 -10.00
C LEU A 204 -13.89 15.11 -8.97
N THR A 205 -14.36 15.35 -7.75
CA THR A 205 -13.55 15.52 -6.52
C THR A 205 -13.57 14.29 -5.63
N LYS A 206 -14.53 13.38 -5.85
CA LYS A 206 -14.67 12.05 -5.24
C LYS A 206 -15.24 11.10 -6.29
N LEU A 207 -15.05 9.79 -6.11
CA LEU A 207 -15.70 8.79 -6.95
C LEU A 207 -17.19 8.64 -6.56
N PRO A 208 -18.09 8.34 -7.51
CA PRO A 208 -19.51 8.09 -7.23
C PRO A 208 -19.74 6.71 -6.58
N ARG A 209 -20.99 6.38 -6.24
CA ARG A 209 -21.31 5.17 -5.46
C ARG A 209 -21.19 3.91 -6.30
N LEU A 210 -21.57 3.94 -7.57
CA LEU A 210 -21.66 2.77 -8.44
C LEU A 210 -20.63 2.86 -9.57
N LEU A 211 -20.04 1.72 -9.94
CA LEU A 211 -19.09 1.68 -11.06
C LEU A 211 -19.76 2.13 -12.38
N SER A 212 -21.05 1.84 -12.56
CA SER A 212 -21.88 2.28 -13.70
C SER A 212 -22.17 3.78 -13.72
N GLU A 213 -22.12 4.48 -12.58
CA GLU A 213 -22.12 5.96 -12.56
C GLU A 213 -20.80 6.54 -13.09
N THR A 214 -19.72 5.75 -13.16
CA THR A 214 -18.47 6.16 -13.82
C THR A 214 -18.43 5.78 -15.30
N ASP A 215 -18.77 4.54 -15.59
CA ASP A 215 -18.74 3.97 -16.94
C ASP A 215 -19.57 2.68 -17.00
N THR A 216 -20.69 2.69 -17.71
CA THR A 216 -21.49 1.47 -17.92
C THR A 216 -20.77 0.46 -18.81
N ASP A 217 -19.98 0.92 -19.79
CA ASP A 217 -19.28 0.05 -20.74
C ASP A 217 -18.17 -0.75 -20.02
N ILE A 218 -17.48 -0.18 -19.02
CA ILE A 218 -16.46 -0.91 -18.24
C ILE A 218 -17.02 -2.09 -17.44
N MET A 219 -18.33 -2.13 -17.17
CA MET A 219 -18.94 -3.27 -16.47
C MET A 219 -19.27 -4.44 -17.41
N THR A 220 -19.29 -4.21 -18.72
CA THR A 220 -19.52 -5.25 -19.73
C THR A 220 -18.28 -6.10 -20.03
N PHE A 221 -17.08 -5.54 -19.86
CA PHE A 221 -15.79 -6.07 -20.36
C PHE A 221 -15.80 -6.39 -21.88
N ASP A 222 -16.68 -5.74 -22.63
CA ASP A 222 -16.77 -5.81 -24.08
C ASP A 222 -15.65 -4.96 -24.71
N ALA A 223 -14.62 -5.62 -25.24
CA ALA A 223 -13.44 -4.97 -25.80
C ALA A 223 -13.75 -4.10 -27.04
N LEU A 224 -14.82 -4.41 -27.79
CA LEU A 224 -15.25 -3.59 -28.92
C LEU A 224 -15.80 -2.25 -28.45
N LYS A 225 -16.80 -2.27 -27.57
CA LYS A 225 -17.37 -1.05 -26.98
C LYS A 225 -16.30 -0.23 -26.27
N LEU A 226 -15.40 -0.88 -25.55
CA LEU A 226 -14.33 -0.18 -24.84
C LEU A 226 -13.35 0.52 -25.79
N VAL A 227 -12.94 -0.08 -26.91
CA VAL A 227 -12.06 0.59 -27.88
C VAL A 227 -12.76 1.71 -28.66
N GLU A 228 -14.09 1.65 -28.80
CA GLU A 228 -14.93 2.75 -29.31
C GLU A 228 -15.06 3.91 -28.31
N ARG A 229 -14.88 3.65 -27.01
CA ARG A 229 -14.74 4.66 -25.96
C ARG A 229 -13.29 5.06 -25.65
N GLY A 230 -12.30 4.60 -26.41
CA GLY A 230 -10.87 4.93 -26.17
C GLY A 230 -10.20 4.17 -25.01
N THR A 231 -10.82 3.07 -24.57
CA THR A 231 -10.40 2.27 -23.41
C THR A 231 -9.84 0.91 -23.88
N VAL A 232 -8.62 0.55 -23.49
CA VAL A 232 -7.92 -0.65 -24.00
C VAL A 232 -7.21 -1.45 -22.90
N ALA A 233 -7.02 -2.75 -23.13
CA ALA A 233 -6.45 -3.66 -22.14
C ALA A 233 -4.92 -3.78 -22.20
N PHE A 234 -4.29 -4.06 -21.05
CA PHE A 234 -2.84 -4.25 -20.93
C PHE A 234 -2.46 -5.26 -19.82
N ALA A 235 -1.27 -5.87 -19.93
CA ALA A 235 -0.77 -6.88 -19.00
C ALA A 235 0.71 -6.65 -18.63
N PRO A 236 1.06 -6.45 -17.34
CA PRO A 236 2.42 -6.13 -16.89
C PRO A 236 3.38 -7.32 -16.97
N THR A 237 4.61 -7.12 -17.44
CA THR A 237 5.69 -8.13 -17.53
C THR A 237 5.96 -8.84 -16.19
N TYR A 238 5.97 -8.08 -15.09
CA TYR A 238 6.22 -8.57 -13.74
C TYR A 238 4.98 -8.31 -12.87
N PRO A 239 4.00 -9.23 -12.89
CA PRO A 239 2.71 -9.00 -12.23
C PRO A 239 2.80 -9.11 -10.70
N LEU A 240 2.09 -8.20 -10.03
CA LEU A 240 1.79 -8.27 -8.60
C LEU A 240 1.00 -9.55 -8.27
N PHE A 241 1.55 -10.39 -7.38
CA PHE A 241 0.85 -11.48 -6.70
C PHE A 241 -0.31 -10.92 -5.87
N SER A 242 -1.40 -11.68 -5.76
CA SER A 242 -2.54 -11.31 -4.91
C SER A 242 -3.40 -12.52 -4.61
N ASP A 243 -2.84 -13.49 -3.85
CA ASP A 243 -3.56 -14.69 -3.41
C ASP A 243 -4.24 -15.42 -4.60
N ASN A 244 -3.43 -15.68 -5.64
CA ASN A 244 -3.81 -16.35 -6.88
C ASN A 244 -5.03 -15.77 -7.63
N ALA A 245 -5.44 -14.52 -7.33
CA ALA A 245 -6.47 -13.82 -8.08
C ALA A 245 -5.99 -13.37 -9.48
N LYS A 246 -6.82 -13.65 -10.49
CA LYS A 246 -6.64 -13.26 -11.89
C LYS A 246 -7.03 -11.80 -12.12
N LYS A 247 -6.47 -11.14 -13.14
CA LYS A 247 -6.49 -9.67 -13.23
C LYS A 247 -6.68 -9.15 -14.65
N LEU A 248 -7.83 -8.53 -14.91
CA LEU A 248 -8.08 -7.74 -16.12
C LEU A 248 -7.75 -6.28 -15.82
N ARG A 249 -7.02 -5.60 -16.71
CA ARG A 249 -6.67 -4.18 -16.56
C ARG A 249 -7.04 -3.42 -17.83
N TRP A 250 -7.61 -2.23 -17.66
CA TRP A 250 -7.91 -1.30 -18.73
C TRP A 250 -7.24 0.05 -18.45
N VAL A 251 -6.75 0.70 -19.50
CA VAL A 251 -6.34 2.11 -19.52
C VAL A 251 -7.23 2.88 -20.47
N HIS A 252 -7.64 4.08 -20.06
CA HIS A 252 -8.26 5.08 -20.93
C HIS A 252 -7.47 6.39 -20.78
N VAL A 253 -7.06 6.97 -21.91
CA VAL A 253 -6.36 8.26 -21.97
C VAL A 253 -7.32 9.30 -22.55
N PRO A 254 -7.43 10.52 -21.97
CA PRO A 254 -8.43 11.50 -22.39
C PRO A 254 -8.35 11.88 -23.86
N ALA A 255 -9.47 12.29 -24.45
CA ALA A 255 -9.57 12.70 -25.84
C ALA A 255 -8.47 13.70 -26.26
N GLY A 256 -7.67 13.32 -27.26
CA GLY A 256 -6.56 14.14 -27.78
C GLY A 256 -5.28 14.15 -26.94
N GLN A 257 -5.17 13.27 -25.93
CA GLN A 257 -3.97 13.06 -25.12
C GLN A 257 -3.35 11.67 -25.37
N SER A 258 -2.06 11.52 -25.03
CA SER A 258 -1.33 10.25 -25.05
C SER A 258 -0.45 10.14 -23.82
N ILE A 259 -0.11 8.91 -23.41
CA ILE A 259 0.94 8.67 -22.41
C ILE A 259 2.29 8.80 -23.12
N ARG A 260 3.03 9.88 -22.83
CA ARG A 260 4.28 10.19 -23.50
C ARG A 260 5.46 9.47 -22.83
N TYR A 261 6.19 8.67 -23.58
CA TYR A 261 7.51 8.18 -23.19
C TYR A 261 8.55 9.30 -23.23
N ASP A 262 9.46 9.24 -22.28
CA ASP A 262 10.53 10.18 -22.08
C ASP A 262 11.86 9.42 -22.10
N ALA A 263 12.56 9.50 -23.23
CA ALA A 263 13.76 8.69 -23.49
C ALA A 263 14.99 9.16 -22.69
N GLU A 264 15.00 10.39 -22.17
CA GLU A 264 16.07 10.90 -21.29
C GLU A 264 15.92 10.35 -19.86
N THR A 265 14.69 10.29 -19.35
CA THR A 265 14.41 9.83 -17.99
C THR A 265 13.97 8.36 -17.88
N GLY A 266 13.72 7.70 -19.01
CA GLY A 266 13.27 6.30 -19.11
C GLY A 266 11.85 6.05 -18.62
N ARG A 267 10.98 7.07 -18.63
CA ARG A 267 9.69 7.09 -17.88
C ARG A 267 8.49 7.42 -18.77
N PHE A 268 7.29 7.18 -18.25
CA PHE A 268 6.04 7.65 -18.84
C PHE A 268 5.51 8.90 -18.12
N HIS A 269 5.27 9.97 -18.87
CA HIS A 269 4.40 11.06 -18.46
C HIS A 269 2.95 10.67 -18.76
N ILE A 270 2.21 10.31 -17.71
CA ILE A 270 0.77 10.01 -17.80
C ILE A 270 -0.01 11.32 -17.61
N PRO A 271 -0.84 11.75 -18.58
CA PRO A 271 -1.58 12.99 -18.44
C PRO A 271 -2.66 12.90 -17.37
N PRO A 272 -3.00 14.01 -16.67
CA PRO A 272 -4.14 14.07 -15.76
C PRO A 272 -5.43 13.60 -16.43
N ASN A 273 -6.35 13.08 -15.62
CA ASN A 273 -7.61 12.45 -16.04
C ASN A 273 -7.46 11.12 -16.83
N THR A 274 -6.24 10.59 -17.02
CA THR A 274 -6.05 9.18 -17.41
C THR A 274 -6.68 8.26 -16.36
N ARG A 275 -7.40 7.24 -16.82
CA ARG A 275 -8.17 6.30 -15.99
C ARG A 275 -7.60 4.90 -16.09
N PHE A 276 -7.34 4.29 -14.95
CA PHE A 276 -6.91 2.89 -14.84
C PHE A 276 -7.95 2.09 -14.06
N TYR A 277 -8.51 1.07 -14.71
CA TYR A 277 -9.44 0.11 -14.11
C TYR A 277 -8.74 -1.24 -13.94
N LYS A 278 -8.91 -1.89 -12.79
CA LYS A 278 -8.29 -3.19 -12.48
C LYS A 278 -9.28 -4.10 -11.77
N THR A 279 -9.85 -5.06 -12.50
CA THR A 279 -10.77 -6.06 -11.94
C THR A 279 -9.98 -7.28 -11.46
N PHE A 280 -10.23 -7.69 -10.22
CA PHE A 280 -9.69 -8.91 -9.63
C PHE A 280 -10.77 -9.99 -9.62
N PHE A 281 -10.36 -11.20 -9.99
CA PHE A 281 -11.24 -12.37 -10.05
C PHE A 281 -10.67 -13.52 -9.21
N LYS A 282 -11.53 -14.20 -8.44
CA LYS A 282 -11.17 -15.45 -7.74
C LYS A 282 -11.75 -16.65 -8.47
N ALA A 283 -10.99 -17.73 -8.50
CA ALA A 283 -11.43 -19.00 -9.07
C ALA A 283 -12.56 -19.61 -8.22
N VAL A 284 -13.56 -20.15 -8.90
CA VAL A 284 -14.70 -20.89 -8.34
C VAL A 284 -14.86 -22.18 -9.14
N ALA A 285 -15.00 -23.32 -8.45
CA ALA A 285 -15.47 -24.55 -9.08
C ALA A 285 -17.01 -24.50 -9.15
N ASP A 286 -17.55 -24.51 -10.37
CA ASP A 286 -19.00 -24.52 -10.57
C ASP A 286 -19.63 -25.88 -10.19
N LYS A 287 -20.96 -25.99 -10.29
CA LYS A 287 -21.69 -27.25 -9.97
C LYS A 287 -21.32 -28.46 -10.85
N ARG A 288 -20.52 -28.27 -11.92
CA ARG A 288 -19.97 -29.32 -12.79
C ARG A 288 -18.47 -29.55 -12.54
N GLY A 289 -17.88 -28.87 -11.55
CA GLY A 289 -16.45 -28.91 -11.26
C GLY A 289 -15.58 -28.09 -12.22
N GLN A 290 -16.16 -27.30 -13.14
CA GLN A 290 -15.38 -26.46 -14.05
C GLN A 290 -14.85 -25.24 -13.32
N ARG A 291 -13.58 -24.89 -13.55
CA ARG A 291 -12.96 -23.68 -12.97
C ARG A 291 -13.43 -22.44 -13.73
N ARG A 292 -14.38 -21.72 -13.13
CA ARG A 292 -14.87 -20.40 -13.54
C ARG A 292 -14.27 -19.32 -12.67
N TYR A 293 -14.50 -18.05 -13.02
CA TYR A 293 -13.96 -16.91 -12.30
C TYR A 293 -15.06 -15.93 -11.88
N ARG A 294 -15.16 -15.68 -10.57
CA ARG A 294 -16.03 -14.67 -9.98
C ARG A 294 -15.34 -13.31 -9.96
N LYS A 295 -16.00 -12.26 -10.42
CA LYS A 295 -15.66 -10.86 -10.15
C LYS A 295 -15.77 -10.58 -8.65
N VAL A 296 -14.73 -10.02 -8.04
CA VAL A 296 -14.73 -9.71 -6.59
C VAL A 296 -14.66 -8.20 -6.36
N GLU A 297 -13.67 -7.54 -6.99
CA GLU A 297 -13.50 -6.09 -6.89
C GLU A 297 -12.99 -5.50 -8.20
N THR A 298 -13.33 -4.25 -8.48
CA THR A 298 -12.73 -3.41 -9.53
C THR A 298 -12.16 -2.16 -8.87
N ARG A 299 -10.83 -2.00 -8.91
CA ARG A 299 -10.17 -0.77 -8.46
C ARG A 299 -10.10 0.22 -9.61
N LEU A 300 -10.39 1.48 -9.31
CA LEU A 300 -10.32 2.61 -10.23
C LEU A 300 -9.28 3.61 -9.70
N ILE A 301 -8.43 4.12 -10.57
CA ILE A 301 -7.55 5.28 -10.33
C ILE A 301 -7.79 6.29 -11.46
N VAL A 302 -7.97 7.56 -11.08
CA VAL A 302 -8.08 8.71 -11.98
C VAL A 302 -6.93 9.65 -11.66
N VAL A 303 -5.98 9.77 -12.58
CA VAL A 303 -4.74 10.53 -12.35
C VAL A 303 -5.05 12.02 -12.19
N ARG A 304 -4.36 12.68 -11.26
CA ARG A 304 -4.38 14.14 -11.06
C ARG A 304 -2.94 14.66 -10.99
N GLU A 305 -2.78 15.98 -11.15
CA GLU A 305 -1.53 16.69 -10.87
C GLU A 305 -1.81 17.74 -9.78
N PRO A 306 -1.11 17.72 -8.63
CA PRO A 306 -0.10 16.74 -8.22
C PRO A 306 -0.67 15.34 -7.98
N TRP A 307 0.16 14.32 -8.24
CA TRP A 307 -0.21 12.90 -8.20
C TRP A 307 -0.90 12.43 -6.92
N ASN A 308 -0.60 13.05 -5.77
CA ASN A 308 -1.17 12.70 -4.47
C ASN A 308 -2.65 13.13 -4.32
N GLN A 309 -3.19 13.89 -5.28
CA GLN A 309 -4.62 14.20 -5.38
C GLN A 309 -5.38 13.22 -6.29
N SER A 310 -4.71 12.20 -6.86
CA SER A 310 -5.35 11.21 -7.75
C SER A 310 -6.52 10.52 -7.05
N LEU A 311 -7.69 10.52 -7.69
CA LEU A 311 -8.85 9.83 -7.12
C LEU A 311 -8.63 8.32 -7.23
N PHE A 312 -8.93 7.58 -6.17
CA PHE A 312 -8.89 6.13 -6.20
C PHE A 312 -10.01 5.52 -5.35
N GLY A 313 -10.41 4.30 -5.70
CA GLY A 313 -11.43 3.57 -4.96
C GLY A 313 -11.54 2.12 -5.41
N THR A 314 -12.16 1.30 -4.56
CA THR A 314 -12.40 -0.11 -4.81
C THR A 314 -13.89 -0.36 -4.86
N TYR A 315 -14.43 -0.73 -6.01
CA TYR A 315 -15.82 -1.14 -6.16
C TYR A 315 -15.94 -2.65 -5.93
N LEU A 316 -16.89 -3.09 -5.09
CA LEU A 316 -17.09 -4.48 -4.70
C LEU A 316 -18.27 -5.08 -5.43
N TRP A 317 -18.06 -6.22 -6.10
CA TRP A 317 -19.10 -6.88 -6.89
C TRP A 317 -20.07 -7.69 -6.00
N ASN A 318 -21.36 -7.55 -6.26
CA ASN A 318 -22.43 -8.33 -5.63
C ASN A 318 -22.36 -9.84 -5.99
N GLU A 319 -23.11 -10.68 -5.28
CA GLU A 319 -23.16 -12.14 -5.52
C GLU A 319 -23.63 -12.52 -6.93
N ASP A 320 -24.44 -11.68 -7.56
CA ASP A 320 -24.93 -11.82 -8.93
C ASP A 320 -23.89 -11.38 -9.98
N GLU A 321 -22.81 -10.72 -9.56
CA GLU A 321 -21.77 -10.14 -10.41
C GLU A 321 -22.31 -9.13 -11.46
N THR A 322 -23.40 -8.45 -11.15
CA THR A 322 -24.02 -7.42 -12.01
C THR A 322 -23.78 -5.99 -11.53
N VAL A 323 -23.54 -5.78 -10.24
CA VAL A 323 -23.44 -4.45 -9.62
C VAL A 323 -22.14 -4.37 -8.85
N ALA A 324 -21.44 -3.24 -8.95
CA ALA A 324 -20.22 -2.97 -8.20
C ALA A 324 -20.34 -1.64 -7.45
N GLU A 325 -20.39 -1.69 -6.12
CA GLU A 325 -20.55 -0.52 -5.25
C GLU A 325 -19.21 -0.09 -4.64
N LEU A 326 -18.95 1.21 -4.55
CA LEU A 326 -17.78 1.77 -3.92
C LEU A 326 -17.72 1.33 -2.45
N HIS A 327 -16.60 0.72 -2.07
CA HIS A 327 -16.34 0.28 -0.71
C HIS A 327 -16.31 1.48 0.23
N ASP A 328 -17.21 1.49 1.22
CA ASP A 328 -17.44 2.64 2.10
C ASP A 328 -17.39 2.29 3.61
N LEU A 329 -16.83 1.13 3.98
CA LEU A 329 -16.59 0.79 5.39
C LEU A 329 -15.61 1.81 5.99
N ARG A 330 -15.97 2.47 7.08
CA ARG A 330 -15.20 3.60 7.61
C ARG A 330 -14.11 3.20 8.62
N TYR A 331 -13.06 4.00 8.67
CA TYR A 331 -12.14 4.06 9.81
C TYR A 331 -12.80 4.79 10.99
N ARG A 332 -12.10 4.92 12.14
CA ARG A 332 -12.63 5.56 13.37
C ARG A 332 -12.71 7.09 13.31
N ASN A 333 -12.09 7.70 12.31
CA ASN A 333 -12.25 9.11 11.94
C ASN A 333 -13.34 9.34 10.88
N ASP A 334 -14.20 8.34 10.65
CA ASP A 334 -15.29 8.31 9.67
C ASP A 334 -14.88 8.46 8.18
N GLU A 335 -13.58 8.40 7.86
CA GLU A 335 -13.10 8.38 6.48
C GLU A 335 -13.33 7.00 5.83
N PRO A 336 -13.69 6.94 4.53
CA PRO A 336 -13.64 5.71 3.75
C PRO A 336 -12.24 5.52 3.13
N PHE A 337 -11.75 4.30 2.90
CA PHE A 337 -12.34 3.00 3.17
C PHE A 337 -11.34 2.13 3.94
N SER A 338 -11.80 1.42 4.97
CA SER A 338 -10.98 0.56 5.82
C SER A 338 -10.74 -0.81 5.20
N ASP A 339 -9.87 -1.61 5.82
CA ASP A 339 -9.73 -3.03 5.49
C ASP A 339 -11.09 -3.76 5.62
N ARG A 340 -11.41 -4.65 4.68
CA ARG A 340 -12.63 -5.47 4.72
C ARG A 340 -12.34 -6.88 4.23
N VAL A 341 -12.79 -7.88 4.98
CA VAL A 341 -12.81 -9.27 4.52
C VAL A 341 -14.18 -9.56 3.89
N LEU A 342 -14.15 -10.18 2.71
CA LEU A 342 -15.33 -10.72 2.02
C LEU A 342 -15.28 -12.24 2.09
N VAL A 343 -16.44 -12.90 2.13
CA VAL A 343 -16.58 -14.35 2.00
C VAL A 343 -17.13 -14.64 0.61
N TYR A 344 -16.55 -15.60 -0.12
CA TYR A 344 -17.07 -16.05 -1.41
C TYR A 344 -17.14 -17.57 -1.48
N THR A 345 -18.16 -18.11 -2.14
CA THR A 345 -18.26 -19.55 -2.44
C THR A 345 -17.18 -19.94 -3.46
N ALA A 346 -16.21 -20.74 -3.03
CA ALA A 346 -15.12 -21.24 -3.87
C ALA A 346 -15.50 -22.56 -4.58
N TYR A 347 -16.45 -23.31 -4.02
CA TYR A 347 -16.98 -24.54 -4.61
C TYR A 347 -18.51 -24.52 -4.55
N GLU A 348 -19.19 -24.38 -5.69
CA GLU A 348 -20.65 -24.33 -5.74
C GLU A 348 -21.30 -25.71 -5.47
N LEU A 349 -20.55 -26.79 -5.70
CA LEU A 349 -20.87 -28.12 -5.19
C LEU A 349 -20.47 -28.20 -3.71
N GLY A 350 -21.44 -28.44 -2.82
CA GLY A 350 -21.22 -28.44 -1.36
C GLY A 350 -21.15 -27.07 -0.70
N GLY A 351 -20.99 -25.98 -1.47
CA GLY A 351 -21.10 -24.60 -0.99
C GLY A 351 -19.88 -24.09 -0.20
N ALA A 352 -18.72 -24.76 -0.29
CA ALA A 352 -17.55 -24.40 0.50
C ALA A 352 -16.99 -23.01 0.13
N THR A 353 -16.70 -22.20 1.15
CA THR A 353 -16.32 -20.79 1.04
C THR A 353 -14.82 -20.56 1.29
N ARG A 354 -14.30 -19.43 0.80
CA ARG A 354 -13.02 -18.84 1.22
C ARG A 354 -13.17 -17.34 1.48
N ASN A 355 -12.28 -16.80 2.29
CA ASN A 355 -12.13 -15.37 2.54
C ASN A 355 -11.37 -14.67 1.40
N TYR A 356 -11.58 -13.36 1.28
CA TYR A 356 -10.84 -12.46 0.39
C TYR A 356 -10.64 -11.12 1.09
N ALA A 357 -9.40 -10.66 1.22
CA ALA A 357 -9.10 -9.38 1.87
C ALA A 357 -9.06 -8.22 0.86
N VAL A 358 -9.97 -7.27 1.03
CA VAL A 358 -9.95 -5.95 0.40
C VAL A 358 -9.09 -5.02 1.26
N PRO A 359 -7.95 -4.51 0.75
CA PRO A 359 -7.11 -3.58 1.48
C PRO A 359 -7.75 -2.19 1.55
N GLY A 360 -7.67 -1.57 2.72
CA GLY A 360 -8.12 -0.20 2.96
C GLY A 360 -7.25 0.86 2.27
N ALA A 361 -7.82 2.05 2.11
CA ALA A 361 -7.20 3.21 1.46
C ALA A 361 -5.78 3.52 1.94
N HIS A 362 -5.47 3.36 3.23
CA HIS A 362 -4.11 3.60 3.74
C HIS A 362 -3.09 2.63 3.12
N ARG A 363 -3.43 1.35 2.92
CA ARG A 363 -2.56 0.36 2.24
C ARG A 363 -2.42 0.67 0.75
N CYS A 364 -3.50 1.17 0.11
CA CYS A 364 -3.45 1.65 -1.27
C CYS A 364 -2.45 2.79 -1.41
N ILE A 365 -2.54 3.81 -0.55
CA ILE A 365 -1.60 4.95 -0.52
C ILE A 365 -0.16 4.46 -0.27
N GLN A 366 0.08 3.61 0.74
CA GLN A 366 1.41 3.09 1.07
C GLN A 366 2.10 2.33 -0.07
N CYS A 367 1.32 1.69 -0.96
CA CYS A 367 1.85 0.99 -2.13
C CYS A 367 1.99 1.93 -3.35
N HIS A 368 1.04 2.83 -3.57
CA HIS A 368 1.01 3.71 -4.75
C HIS A 368 1.85 4.98 -4.60
N SER A 369 2.18 5.43 -3.38
CA SER A 369 3.08 6.58 -3.15
C SER A 369 4.53 6.29 -3.59
N GLY A 370 4.94 5.02 -3.56
CA GLY A 370 6.23 4.54 -4.05
C GLY A 370 6.27 4.27 -5.55
N ALA A 371 5.26 4.69 -6.33
CA ALA A 371 5.27 4.57 -7.78
C ALA A 371 6.49 5.30 -8.39
N GLU A 372 7.23 4.59 -9.24
CA GLU A 372 8.53 4.98 -9.79
C GLU A 372 8.55 6.42 -10.36
N ALA A 373 7.54 6.73 -11.18
CA ALA A 373 7.38 8.01 -11.85
C ALA A 373 6.58 9.05 -11.04
N GLN A 374 6.22 8.77 -9.77
CA GLN A 374 5.37 9.61 -8.92
C GLN A 374 4.08 10.06 -9.62
N ASN A 375 3.32 9.10 -10.14
CA ASN A 375 2.06 9.31 -10.87
C ASN A 375 0.89 8.52 -10.27
N PHE A 376 1.08 7.92 -9.07
CA PHE A 376 0.13 7.04 -8.38
C PHE A 376 -0.29 5.76 -9.16
N VAL A 377 0.38 5.40 -10.25
CA VAL A 377 0.05 4.23 -11.09
C VAL A 377 1.08 3.12 -10.90
N LEU A 378 0.60 1.87 -10.82
CA LEU A 378 1.43 0.67 -10.64
C LEU A 378 1.19 -0.35 -11.75
N GLY A 379 2.28 -0.93 -12.28
CA GLY A 379 2.22 -1.94 -13.35
C GLY A 379 1.99 -1.37 -14.76
N PHE A 380 2.00 -0.04 -14.93
CA PHE A 380 2.05 0.62 -16.23
C PHE A 380 3.29 1.54 -16.25
N THR A 381 4.44 0.96 -16.55
CA THR A 381 5.74 1.64 -16.69
C THR A 381 6.45 1.11 -17.94
N PRO A 382 7.45 1.80 -18.49
CA PRO A 382 8.15 1.34 -19.70
C PRO A 382 8.68 -0.10 -19.58
N LEU A 383 9.30 -0.44 -18.45
CA LEU A 383 9.77 -1.80 -18.14
C LEU A 383 8.63 -2.83 -18.00
N GLN A 384 7.46 -2.42 -17.52
CA GLN A 384 6.30 -3.30 -17.31
C GLN A 384 5.47 -3.53 -18.57
N LEU A 385 5.62 -2.71 -19.61
CA LEU A 385 4.97 -2.92 -20.91
C LEU A 385 5.91 -3.54 -21.95
N ASN A 386 7.23 -3.48 -21.72
CA ASN A 386 8.23 -4.23 -22.47
C ASN A 386 8.13 -5.72 -22.08
N ARG A 387 7.26 -6.46 -22.77
CA ARG A 387 6.89 -7.85 -22.42
C ARG A 387 7.91 -8.83 -22.95
N ARG A 388 8.25 -9.83 -22.12
CA ARG A 388 9.33 -10.79 -22.37
C ARG A 388 8.81 -12.21 -22.28
N ALA A 389 9.40 -13.10 -23.07
CA ALA A 389 8.96 -14.49 -23.15
C ALA A 389 9.21 -15.25 -21.83
N PRO A 390 8.47 -16.34 -21.53
CA PRO A 390 8.72 -17.18 -20.37
C PRO A 390 10.17 -17.68 -20.32
N GLY A 391 10.85 -17.45 -19.20
CA GLY A 391 12.28 -17.76 -19.01
C GLY A 391 13.23 -16.60 -19.35
N GLU A 392 12.79 -15.54 -20.03
CA GLU A 392 13.60 -14.36 -20.31
C GLU A 392 13.52 -13.30 -19.19
N ALA A 393 14.60 -12.55 -18.97
CA ALA A 393 14.63 -11.34 -18.14
C ALA A 393 14.06 -11.47 -16.71
N GLY A 394 13.94 -12.69 -16.16
CA GLY A 394 13.31 -12.95 -14.86
C GLY A 394 11.80 -13.21 -14.90
N VAL A 395 11.20 -13.30 -16.09
CA VAL A 395 9.90 -13.93 -16.30
C VAL A 395 10.03 -15.43 -16.05
N ASP A 396 9.16 -15.97 -15.20
CA ASP A 396 9.11 -17.37 -14.81
C ASP A 396 8.79 -18.26 -16.02
N GLU A 397 9.62 -19.29 -16.22
CA GLU A 397 9.54 -20.28 -17.30
C GLU A 397 8.21 -21.05 -17.34
N LYS A 398 7.44 -21.05 -16.24
CA LYS A 398 6.10 -21.68 -16.14
C LYS A 398 4.97 -20.71 -16.46
N THR A 399 5.26 -19.45 -16.76
CA THR A 399 4.25 -18.47 -17.16
C THR A 399 3.71 -18.83 -18.53
N VAL A 400 2.40 -19.01 -18.67
CA VAL A 400 1.77 -19.15 -19.98
C VAL A 400 1.49 -17.75 -20.51
N MET A 401 2.07 -17.39 -21.65
CA MET A 401 1.79 -16.16 -22.39
C MET A 401 1.44 -16.49 -23.84
N GLY A 402 0.62 -15.65 -24.48
CA GLY A 402 0.35 -15.71 -25.92
C GLY A 402 0.85 -14.48 -26.68
N GLU A 403 0.77 -14.56 -28.01
CA GLU A 403 1.29 -13.55 -28.95
C GLU A 403 0.75 -12.14 -28.66
N ASP A 404 -0.53 -12.03 -28.31
CA ASP A 404 -1.20 -10.74 -28.09
C ASP A 404 -0.79 -10.06 -26.76
N GLU A 405 -0.18 -10.81 -25.84
CA GLU A 405 0.46 -10.24 -24.64
C GLU A 405 1.86 -9.73 -24.90
N LEU A 406 2.61 -10.36 -25.82
CA LEU A 406 3.97 -9.98 -26.17
C LEU A 406 3.95 -8.70 -27.03
N ASN A 407 3.18 -8.70 -28.11
CA ASN A 407 3.07 -7.57 -29.05
C ASN A 407 2.31 -6.33 -28.48
N GLN A 408 1.97 -6.31 -27.19
CA GLN A 408 1.08 -5.27 -26.63
C GLN A 408 1.67 -3.86 -26.68
N LEU A 409 3.01 -3.72 -26.66
CA LEU A 409 3.66 -2.42 -26.78
C LEU A 409 3.40 -1.79 -28.15
N ASP A 410 3.65 -2.56 -29.21
CA ASP A 410 3.39 -2.15 -30.60
C ASP A 410 1.92 -1.76 -30.79
N ARG A 411 1.00 -2.59 -30.30
CA ARG A 411 -0.43 -2.30 -30.27
C ARG A 411 -0.76 -0.97 -29.56
N LEU A 412 -0.20 -0.71 -28.38
CA LEU A 412 -0.46 0.52 -27.62
C LEU A 412 0.15 1.78 -28.26
N VAL A 413 1.25 1.65 -29.00
CA VAL A 413 1.85 2.73 -29.79
C VAL A 413 1.02 2.99 -31.06
N HIS A 414 0.66 1.95 -31.80
CA HIS A 414 -0.18 2.01 -33.00
C HIS A 414 -1.58 2.59 -32.71
N TYR A 415 -2.15 2.30 -31.53
CA TYR A 415 -3.40 2.90 -31.06
C TYR A 415 -3.27 4.39 -30.68
N GLY A 416 -2.07 4.95 -30.58
CA GLY A 416 -1.82 6.31 -30.10
C GLY A 416 -1.93 6.49 -28.57
N VAL A 417 -2.11 5.40 -27.81
CA VAL A 417 -2.16 5.41 -26.34
C VAL A 417 -0.79 5.77 -25.77
N ILE A 418 0.28 5.28 -26.40
CA ILE A 418 1.67 5.59 -26.06
C ILE A 418 2.32 6.33 -27.22
N THR A 419 3.00 7.45 -26.93
CA THR A 419 3.76 8.23 -27.92
C THR A 419 5.14 8.59 -27.39
N GLY A 420 6.03 9.17 -28.21
CA GLY A 420 7.38 9.54 -27.80
C GLY A 420 8.39 8.38 -27.74
N VAL A 421 7.95 7.14 -27.98
CA VAL A 421 8.85 6.03 -28.33
C VAL A 421 9.41 6.30 -29.73
N PRO A 422 10.72 6.11 -29.98
CA PRO A 422 11.32 6.23 -31.31
C PRO A 422 10.57 5.39 -32.36
N ALA A 423 10.30 5.99 -33.53
CA ALA A 423 9.64 5.31 -34.63
C ALA A 423 10.51 4.16 -35.14
N SER A 424 10.02 2.92 -34.99
CA SER A 424 10.72 1.70 -35.35
C SER A 424 10.08 1.04 -36.58
N PRO A 425 10.86 0.48 -37.53
CA PRO A 425 10.33 -0.32 -38.63
C PRO A 425 9.98 -1.76 -38.24
N SER A 426 10.28 -2.20 -37.00
CA SER A 426 9.95 -3.55 -36.51
C SER A 426 9.67 -3.61 -35.00
N PRO A 427 8.94 -4.62 -34.49
CA PRO A 427 8.65 -4.76 -33.06
C PRO A 427 9.91 -4.89 -32.19
N GLU A 428 10.92 -5.63 -32.64
CA GLU A 428 12.13 -5.92 -31.85
C GLU A 428 12.94 -4.65 -31.55
N ALA A 429 12.97 -3.71 -32.50
CA ALA A 429 13.60 -2.40 -32.32
C ALA A 429 12.72 -1.41 -31.52
N LEU A 430 11.40 -1.65 -31.43
CA LEU A 430 10.51 -0.93 -30.50
C LEU A 430 10.73 -1.41 -29.05
N GLU A 431 10.81 -2.74 -28.84
CA GLU A 431 11.18 -3.37 -27.56
C GLU A 431 12.61 -3.03 -27.10
N ALA A 432 13.49 -2.65 -28.02
CA ALA A 432 14.85 -2.19 -27.72
C ALA A 432 14.89 -0.73 -27.23
N ALA A 433 13.85 0.07 -27.52
CA ALA A 433 13.78 1.48 -27.14
C ALA A 433 13.24 1.73 -25.72
N LEU A 434 12.63 0.72 -25.09
CA LEU A 434 12.20 0.75 -23.69
C LEU A 434 13.21 0.04 -22.76
N PRO A 435 13.23 0.38 -21.45
CA PRO A 435 14.09 -0.29 -20.47
C PRO A 435 13.87 -1.80 -20.43
N ARG A 436 14.96 -2.53 -20.12
CA ARG A 436 15.00 -3.99 -19.95
C ARG A 436 15.64 -4.32 -18.61
N LEU A 437 15.19 -5.38 -17.93
CA LEU A 437 15.62 -5.64 -16.55
C LEU A 437 17.09 -6.06 -16.50
N GLU A 438 17.52 -6.88 -17.45
CA GLU A 438 18.90 -7.31 -17.62
C GLU A 438 19.87 -6.17 -17.97
N HIS A 439 19.36 -5.03 -18.47
CA HIS A 439 20.13 -3.79 -18.70
C HIS A 439 20.06 -2.81 -17.52
N SER A 440 19.16 -3.03 -16.55
CA SER A 440 19.04 -2.22 -15.34
C SER A 440 20.06 -2.62 -14.26
N ALA A 441 20.77 -3.73 -14.48
CA ALA A 441 21.76 -4.28 -13.56
C ALA A 441 23.07 -3.49 -13.56
N GLN A 442 23.46 -2.97 -12.40
CA GLN A 442 24.76 -2.31 -12.20
C GLN A 442 25.93 -3.30 -12.33
N ALA A 443 25.73 -4.55 -11.90
CA ALA A 443 26.59 -5.69 -12.17
C ALA A 443 25.76 -6.99 -12.16
N LEU A 444 25.94 -7.84 -13.17
CA LEU A 444 25.39 -9.21 -13.19
C LEU A 444 26.44 -10.22 -12.67
N PRO A 445 26.02 -11.29 -11.96
CA PRO A 445 26.90 -12.41 -11.65
C PRO A 445 27.50 -13.06 -12.90
N SER A 446 28.72 -13.58 -12.77
CA SER A 446 29.44 -14.28 -13.86
C SER A 446 29.02 -15.75 -14.04
N SER A 447 28.47 -16.38 -13.00
CA SER A 447 27.78 -17.69 -13.13
C SER A 447 26.42 -17.49 -13.80
N GLU A 448 26.09 -18.37 -14.73
CA GLU A 448 24.79 -18.37 -15.39
C GLU A 448 23.64 -18.68 -14.42
N GLU A 449 23.87 -19.59 -13.47
CA GLU A 449 22.92 -19.93 -12.41
C GLU A 449 22.62 -18.72 -11.52
N ALA A 450 23.65 -18.03 -11.05
CA ALA A 450 23.52 -16.82 -10.23
C ALA A 450 22.86 -15.69 -11.02
N ARG A 451 23.21 -15.52 -12.30
CA ARG A 451 22.58 -14.55 -13.21
C ARG A 451 21.09 -14.84 -13.38
N LYS A 452 20.69 -16.10 -13.59
CA LYS A 452 19.27 -16.50 -13.67
C LYS A 452 18.55 -16.24 -12.35
N ALA A 453 19.07 -16.73 -11.22
CA ALA A 453 18.42 -16.57 -9.91
C ALA A 453 18.25 -15.09 -9.51
N VAL A 454 19.25 -14.23 -9.76
CA VAL A 454 19.15 -12.79 -9.50
C VAL A 454 18.12 -12.11 -10.41
N LEU A 455 18.07 -12.45 -11.70
CA LEU A 455 17.06 -11.90 -12.62
C LEU A 455 15.64 -12.36 -12.25
N GLU A 456 15.44 -13.65 -11.97
CA GLU A 456 14.13 -14.19 -11.53
C GLU A 456 13.63 -13.50 -10.25
N LEU A 457 14.50 -13.35 -9.24
CA LEU A 457 14.15 -12.70 -7.98
C LEU A 457 13.93 -11.18 -8.14
N GLN A 458 14.77 -10.48 -8.91
CA GLN A 458 14.59 -9.05 -9.15
C GLN A 458 13.32 -8.78 -9.99
N GLY A 459 13.01 -9.62 -10.98
CA GLY A 459 11.78 -9.55 -11.74
C GLY A 459 10.56 -9.69 -10.82
N TYR A 460 10.58 -10.66 -9.91
CA TYR A 460 9.56 -10.79 -8.87
C TYR A 460 9.48 -9.51 -7.99
N PHE A 461 10.61 -8.96 -7.56
CA PHE A 461 10.66 -7.73 -6.74
C PHE A 461 10.06 -6.50 -7.44
N VAL A 462 10.24 -6.33 -8.76
CA VAL A 462 9.65 -5.20 -9.52
C VAL A 462 8.12 -5.18 -9.40
N GLY A 463 7.47 -6.34 -9.33
CA GLY A 463 6.00 -6.45 -9.19
C GLY A 463 5.49 -6.44 -7.75
N ASN A 464 6.31 -6.77 -6.75
CA ASN A 464 5.85 -7.21 -5.42
C ASN A 464 6.55 -6.57 -4.21
N CYS A 465 7.74 -5.99 -4.40
CA CYS A 465 8.56 -5.44 -3.31
C CYS A 465 8.96 -3.98 -3.56
N ALA A 466 9.35 -3.65 -4.79
CA ALA A 466 9.88 -2.35 -5.22
C ALA A 466 9.01 -1.15 -4.81
N GLN A 467 7.69 -1.33 -4.73
CA GLN A 467 6.72 -0.28 -4.38
C GLN A 467 6.91 0.23 -2.94
N CYS A 468 7.23 -0.66 -2.01
CA CYS A 468 7.51 -0.30 -0.62
C CYS A 468 9.01 -0.11 -0.37
N HIS A 469 9.84 -0.88 -1.09
CA HIS A 469 11.30 -0.90 -1.02
C HIS A 469 11.94 -0.14 -2.18
N ASN A 470 11.85 1.19 -2.12
CA ASN A 470 12.63 2.14 -2.92
C ASN A 470 12.78 3.46 -2.13
N PRO A 471 13.62 4.43 -2.54
CA PRO A 471 13.87 5.66 -1.77
C PRO A 471 12.65 6.56 -1.50
N ARG A 472 11.52 6.32 -2.16
CA ARG A 472 10.22 7.01 -1.97
C ARG A 472 9.11 6.07 -1.45
N GLY A 473 9.40 4.77 -1.35
CA GLY A 473 8.47 3.74 -0.92
C GLY A 473 8.23 3.75 0.60
N PHE A 474 7.04 3.33 1.01
CA PHE A 474 6.60 3.44 2.41
C PHE A 474 7.53 2.76 3.42
N ALA A 475 8.20 1.66 3.09
CA ALA A 475 9.08 0.96 4.03
C ALA A 475 10.34 1.79 4.35
N VAL A 476 10.92 2.45 3.34
CA VAL A 476 12.09 3.34 3.51
C VAL A 476 11.69 4.69 4.12
N VAL A 477 10.53 5.23 3.76
CA VAL A 477 10.04 6.51 4.33
C VAL A 477 9.67 6.38 5.81
N SER A 478 9.07 5.25 6.22
CA SER A 478 8.77 4.98 7.63
C SER A 478 9.97 4.46 8.42
N ASN A 479 10.97 3.85 7.77
CA ASN A 479 12.23 3.44 8.39
C ASN A 479 13.45 3.67 7.47
N PRO A 480 14.11 4.84 7.56
CA PRO A 480 15.30 5.15 6.77
C PRO A 480 16.47 4.18 6.95
N ALA A 481 16.56 3.48 8.10
CA ALA A 481 17.64 2.52 8.37
C ALA A 481 17.59 1.24 7.50
N ILE A 482 16.58 1.09 6.63
CA ILE A 482 16.52 0.06 5.57
C ILE A 482 16.61 0.65 4.15
N ALA A 483 17.05 1.90 3.97
CA ALA A 483 17.19 2.54 2.66
C ALA A 483 18.16 1.84 1.70
N SER A 484 19.08 0.99 2.20
CA SER A 484 19.93 0.12 1.38
C SER A 484 19.18 -1.04 0.72
N LEU A 485 17.99 -1.42 1.24
CA LEU A 485 17.10 -2.40 0.63
C LEU A 485 16.22 -1.73 -0.44
N ASP A 486 16.85 -1.12 -1.44
CA ASP A 486 16.18 -0.68 -2.66
C ASP A 486 15.99 -1.90 -3.57
N PHE A 487 14.73 -2.31 -3.77
CA PHE A 487 14.35 -3.43 -4.61
C PHE A 487 13.70 -2.98 -5.93
N SER A 488 13.87 -1.70 -6.31
CA SER A 488 13.53 -1.21 -7.65
C SER A 488 14.36 -1.89 -8.76
N ALA A 489 13.98 -1.68 -10.02
CA ALA A 489 14.56 -2.40 -11.16
C ALA A 489 16.08 -2.20 -11.35
N GLY A 490 16.65 -1.10 -10.87
CA GLY A 490 18.11 -0.85 -10.84
C GLY A 490 18.72 -0.87 -9.43
N GLY A 491 17.99 -1.43 -8.47
CA GLY A 491 18.29 -1.43 -7.05
C GLY A 491 19.39 -2.42 -6.62
N THR A 492 19.40 -2.75 -5.33
CA THR A 492 20.56 -3.36 -4.68
C THR A 492 20.87 -4.80 -5.09
N LEU A 493 19.91 -5.59 -5.59
CA LEU A 493 20.14 -7.04 -5.75
C LEU A 493 21.26 -7.38 -6.75
N PHE A 494 21.50 -6.49 -7.72
CA PHE A 494 22.55 -6.63 -8.73
C PHE A 494 23.93 -6.33 -8.16
N GLY A 495 24.71 -7.38 -7.86
CA GLY A 495 26.06 -7.28 -7.32
C GLY A 495 26.16 -7.20 -5.80
N TRP A 496 25.04 -7.17 -5.07
CA TRP A 496 25.05 -7.24 -3.61
C TRP A 496 25.29 -8.66 -3.11
N ASN A 497 26.29 -8.80 -2.23
CA ASN A 497 26.52 -10.01 -1.45
C ASN A 497 25.97 -9.79 -0.01
N PRO A 498 24.82 -10.39 0.35
CA PRO A 498 24.21 -10.27 1.67
C PRO A 498 24.80 -11.21 2.73
N CYS A 499 25.76 -12.09 2.39
CA CYS A 499 26.31 -13.09 3.32
C CYS A 499 26.95 -12.43 4.55
N GLY A 500 26.38 -12.67 5.72
CA GLY A 500 26.83 -12.08 6.99
C GLY A 500 26.49 -10.59 7.16
N VAL A 501 25.86 -9.95 6.17
CA VAL A 501 25.39 -8.56 6.28
C VAL A 501 24.21 -8.53 7.24
N LYS A 502 24.33 -7.75 8.31
CA LYS A 502 23.33 -7.70 9.38
C LYS A 502 22.14 -6.80 9.03
N GLU A 503 20.96 -7.17 9.53
CA GLU A 503 19.82 -6.25 9.66
C GLU A 503 20.23 -5.05 10.54
N SER A 504 19.49 -3.94 10.47
CA SER A 504 19.76 -2.73 11.25
C SER A 504 19.70 -2.91 12.79
N ASN A 505 19.12 -4.01 13.29
CA ASN A 505 19.22 -4.40 14.71
C ASN A 505 20.60 -4.95 15.12
N GLY A 506 21.42 -5.41 14.16
CA GLY A 506 22.64 -6.17 14.44
C GLY A 506 22.41 -7.56 15.07
N GLN A 507 21.16 -7.99 15.26
CA GLN A 507 20.76 -9.28 15.84
C GLN A 507 20.73 -10.39 14.78
N ARG A 508 20.18 -10.12 13.59
CA ARG A 508 20.05 -11.10 12.50
C ARG A 508 20.84 -10.68 11.25
N VAL A 509 21.00 -11.61 10.30
CA VAL A 509 21.61 -11.37 8.98
C VAL A 509 20.60 -11.51 7.84
N TYR A 510 20.82 -10.80 6.74
CA TYR A 510 19.98 -10.92 5.53
C TYR A 510 20.15 -12.30 4.90
N ALA A 511 21.39 -12.75 4.73
CA ALA A 511 21.75 -14.11 4.38
C ALA A 511 22.79 -14.67 5.37
N ASP A 512 22.55 -15.88 5.85
CA ASP A 512 23.56 -16.69 6.54
C ASP A 512 24.08 -17.75 5.58
N CYS A 513 25.30 -17.54 5.10
CA CYS A 513 26.01 -18.42 4.17
C CYS A 513 27.02 -19.32 4.90
N ALA A 514 26.94 -19.42 6.23
CA ALA A 514 27.80 -20.23 7.09
C ALA A 514 27.04 -21.37 7.81
N VAL A 515 25.75 -21.56 7.50
CA VAL A 515 24.96 -22.69 8.03
C VAL A 515 25.53 -24.04 7.58
N ALA A 516 25.55 -25.02 8.49
CA ALA A 516 26.17 -26.32 8.24
C ALA A 516 25.40 -27.21 7.26
N ASP A 517 24.07 -27.04 7.19
CA ASP A 517 23.19 -27.72 6.25
C ASP A 517 22.16 -26.70 5.72
N PHE A 518 22.25 -26.38 4.44
CA PHE A 518 21.34 -25.46 3.76
C PHE A 518 19.91 -26.01 3.67
N GLN A 519 19.75 -27.30 3.39
CA GLN A 519 18.44 -27.93 3.27
C GLN A 519 17.71 -27.91 4.63
N GLN A 520 18.44 -28.16 5.71
CA GLN A 520 17.90 -28.14 7.06
C GLN A 520 17.60 -26.71 7.55
N ASP A 521 18.41 -25.69 7.22
CA ASP A 521 18.09 -24.28 7.57
C ASP A 521 16.78 -23.82 6.93
N LEU A 522 16.56 -24.13 5.64
CA LEU A 522 15.32 -23.81 4.92
C LEU A 522 14.07 -24.49 5.50
N LEU A 523 14.23 -25.57 6.28
CA LEU A 523 13.17 -26.31 6.96
C LEU A 523 12.90 -25.84 8.40
N LEU A 524 13.70 -24.91 8.95
CA LEU A 524 13.48 -24.38 10.30
C LEU A 524 12.23 -23.49 10.36
N ARG A 525 11.54 -23.49 11.50
CA ARG A 525 10.46 -22.50 11.81
C ARG A 525 10.96 -21.05 11.88
N SER A 526 12.27 -20.85 11.88
CA SER A 526 12.92 -19.54 11.78
C SER A 526 14.32 -19.75 11.20
N PRO A 527 14.44 -19.84 9.86
CA PRO A 527 15.72 -19.99 9.17
C PRO A 527 16.69 -18.88 9.53
N SER A 528 17.99 -19.14 9.40
CA SER A 528 19.05 -18.20 9.78
C SER A 528 19.06 -16.98 8.84
N SER A 529 18.89 -17.23 7.54
CA SER A 529 18.75 -16.19 6.51
C SER A 529 17.42 -15.43 6.62
N THR A 530 17.45 -14.17 7.04
CA THR A 530 16.20 -13.41 7.28
C THR A 530 15.46 -13.05 6.00
N LEU A 531 16.15 -12.88 4.87
CA LEU A 531 15.49 -12.68 3.57
C LEU A 531 14.51 -13.84 3.27
N TYR A 532 14.93 -15.09 3.49
CA TYR A 532 14.07 -16.26 3.31
C TYR A 532 13.00 -16.36 4.41
N GLN A 533 13.34 -16.08 5.67
CA GLN A 533 12.35 -16.07 6.77
C GLN A 533 11.15 -15.15 6.48
N ARG A 534 11.34 -13.98 5.85
CA ARG A 534 10.24 -13.03 5.57
C ARG A 534 9.23 -13.56 4.52
N VAL A 535 9.64 -14.43 3.60
CA VAL A 535 8.79 -14.97 2.52
C VAL A 535 8.31 -16.41 2.78
N ALA A 536 9.10 -17.21 3.49
CA ALA A 536 8.83 -18.63 3.71
C ALA A 536 8.10 -18.96 5.03
N ARG A 537 8.07 -18.03 5.99
CA ARG A 537 7.25 -18.15 7.21
C ARG A 537 5.78 -18.31 6.84
N ASP A 538 5.07 -19.13 7.60
CA ASP A 538 3.62 -19.28 7.45
C ASP A 538 2.88 -17.99 7.79
N THR A 539 1.72 -17.79 7.14
CA THR A 539 0.82 -16.67 7.35
C THR A 539 0.03 -16.87 8.66
N ASP A 540 0.73 -16.84 9.79
CA ASP A 540 0.10 -16.73 11.10
C ASP A 540 -0.43 -15.31 11.31
N ALA A 541 -1.63 -15.17 11.88
CA ALA A 541 -2.27 -13.86 12.12
C ALA A 541 -1.50 -12.93 13.09
N ARG A 542 -0.28 -13.28 13.52
CA ARG A 542 0.50 -12.54 14.53
C ARG A 542 1.77 -11.90 13.99
N VAL A 543 2.24 -12.25 12.79
CA VAL A 543 3.44 -11.65 12.18
C VAL A 543 3.27 -11.38 10.69
N ILE A 544 3.69 -10.19 10.27
CA ILE A 544 3.69 -9.73 8.88
C ILE A 544 4.64 -10.60 8.03
N HIS A 545 4.10 -11.25 7.01
CA HIS A 545 4.87 -11.92 5.94
C HIS A 545 5.08 -10.99 4.74
N MET A 546 5.87 -11.46 3.76
CA MET A 546 6.08 -10.77 2.48
C MET A 546 5.56 -11.64 1.30
N PRO A 547 4.98 -11.03 0.25
CA PRO A 547 4.77 -9.59 0.06
C PRO A 547 3.75 -8.99 1.06
N THR A 548 3.92 -7.71 1.38
CA THR A 548 3.04 -7.01 2.32
C THR A 548 1.71 -6.60 1.66
N ASN A 549 0.67 -6.43 2.47
CA ASN A 549 -0.69 -6.07 2.03
C ASN A 549 -1.36 -7.09 1.08
N VAL A 550 -0.86 -8.33 1.01
CA VAL A 550 -1.54 -9.48 0.40
C VAL A 550 -1.65 -10.61 1.42
N PRO A 551 -2.77 -11.37 1.46
CA PRO A 551 -3.10 -12.15 2.64
C PRO A 551 -2.80 -13.66 2.52
N GLY A 552 -2.42 -14.13 1.33
CA GLY A 552 -1.98 -15.51 1.07
C GLY A 552 -0.46 -15.63 1.09
N LYS A 553 0.04 -16.87 1.24
CA LYS A 553 1.47 -17.22 1.14
C LYS A 553 1.88 -17.28 -0.34
N ASP A 554 3.03 -16.72 -0.70
CA ASP A 554 3.59 -16.85 -2.06
C ASP A 554 4.77 -17.84 -2.06
N CYS A 555 4.52 -19.05 -2.54
CA CYS A 555 5.55 -20.08 -2.64
C CYS A 555 6.59 -19.79 -3.73
N ARG A 556 6.29 -18.96 -4.74
CA ARG A 556 7.29 -18.48 -5.70
C ARG A 556 8.22 -17.46 -5.06
N ALA A 557 7.74 -16.59 -4.18
CA ALA A 557 8.61 -15.71 -3.39
C ALA A 557 9.62 -16.52 -2.54
N SER A 558 9.12 -17.56 -1.87
CA SER A 558 9.95 -18.51 -1.11
C SER A 558 11.01 -19.19 -1.99
N LEU A 559 10.58 -19.70 -3.16
CA LEU A 559 11.43 -20.43 -4.10
C LEU A 559 12.56 -19.54 -4.67
N LEU A 560 12.22 -18.32 -5.10
CA LEU A 560 13.18 -17.41 -5.71
C LEU A 560 14.22 -16.89 -4.71
N VAL A 561 13.82 -16.62 -3.46
CA VAL A 561 14.79 -16.26 -2.42
C VAL A 561 15.68 -17.46 -2.04
N ALA A 562 15.14 -18.67 -1.94
CA ALA A 562 15.95 -19.87 -1.68
C ALA A 562 16.96 -20.13 -2.82
N ARG A 563 16.54 -20.00 -4.09
CA ARG A 563 17.43 -20.13 -5.26
C ARG A 563 18.51 -19.05 -5.30
N TYR A 564 18.18 -17.81 -4.95
CA TYR A 564 19.18 -16.74 -4.81
C TYR A 564 20.22 -17.08 -3.73
N LEU A 565 19.79 -17.47 -2.52
CA LEU A 565 20.70 -17.89 -1.43
C LEU A 565 21.59 -19.08 -1.82
N ALA A 566 21.07 -20.03 -2.60
CA ALA A 566 21.82 -21.15 -3.14
C ALA A 566 22.98 -20.72 -4.07
N THR A 567 22.83 -19.59 -4.77
CA THR A 567 23.81 -19.06 -5.74
C THR A 567 24.80 -18.03 -5.17
N LEU A 568 24.73 -17.71 -3.88
CA LEU A 568 25.69 -16.80 -3.23
C LEU A 568 27.09 -17.42 -3.08
N GLU A 569 28.07 -16.59 -2.72
CA GLU A 569 29.45 -17.03 -2.42
C GLU A 569 29.57 -17.52 -0.97
N TRP A 570 29.63 -18.83 -0.75
CA TRP A 570 29.71 -19.40 0.60
C TRP A 570 31.17 -19.49 1.10
N PRO A 571 31.50 -19.10 2.36
CA PRO A 571 32.87 -19.09 2.85
C PRO A 571 33.58 -20.45 2.82
N ALA A 572 32.84 -21.54 3.04
CA ALA A 572 33.36 -22.91 2.98
C ALA A 572 33.83 -23.32 1.58
N GLU A 573 33.37 -22.63 0.53
CA GLU A 573 33.64 -22.97 -0.86
C GLU A 573 34.84 -22.22 -1.44
N LYS A 574 35.41 -21.25 -0.72
CA LYS A 574 36.45 -20.35 -1.26
C LYS A 574 37.64 -21.10 -1.88
N THR A 575 38.09 -22.18 -1.24
CA THR A 575 39.21 -23.03 -1.65
C THR A 575 38.88 -24.07 -2.72
N LEU A 576 37.60 -24.27 -3.07
CA LEU A 576 37.18 -25.24 -4.08
C LEU A 576 37.51 -24.75 -5.51
N ASP A 577 37.65 -25.68 -6.45
CA ASP A 577 37.83 -25.35 -7.87
C ASP A 577 36.51 -24.87 -8.54
N PRO A 578 36.55 -24.32 -9.77
CA PRO A 578 35.36 -23.81 -10.45
C PRO A 578 34.32 -24.88 -10.83
N GLU A 579 34.68 -26.16 -10.92
CA GLU A 579 33.72 -27.26 -11.16
C GLU A 579 33.05 -27.70 -9.87
N GLN A 580 33.83 -27.87 -8.79
CA GLN A 580 33.32 -28.13 -7.45
C GLN A 580 32.35 -27.03 -6.98
N LYS A 581 32.67 -25.75 -7.24
CA LYS A 581 31.78 -24.60 -6.95
C LYS A 581 30.46 -24.68 -7.71
N ARG A 582 30.49 -24.96 -9.02
CA ARG A 582 29.27 -25.17 -9.83
C ARG A 582 28.46 -26.36 -9.34
N ALA A 583 29.11 -27.49 -9.03
CA ALA A 583 28.44 -28.68 -8.50
C ALA A 583 27.74 -28.42 -7.16
N ALA A 584 28.35 -27.64 -6.27
CA ALA A 584 27.77 -27.28 -4.98
C ALA A 584 26.59 -26.29 -5.10
N VAL A 585 26.71 -25.25 -5.95
CA VAL A 585 25.58 -24.35 -6.28
C VAL A 585 24.42 -25.14 -6.90
N GLN A 586 24.70 -26.02 -7.86
CA GLN A 586 23.70 -26.89 -8.49
C GLN A 586 23.06 -27.87 -7.49
N ALA A 587 23.80 -28.34 -6.47
CA ALA A 587 23.24 -29.13 -5.37
C ALA A 587 22.30 -28.30 -4.49
N ARG A 588 22.72 -27.09 -4.07
CA ARG A 588 21.86 -26.18 -3.29
C ARG A 588 20.60 -25.76 -4.06
N LEU A 589 20.68 -25.55 -5.38
CA LEU A 589 19.51 -25.24 -6.21
C LEU A 589 18.49 -26.38 -6.18
N ARG A 590 18.93 -27.63 -6.35
CA ARG A 590 18.03 -28.81 -6.22
C ARG A 590 17.45 -28.95 -4.80
N GLN A 591 18.21 -28.61 -3.76
CA GLN A 591 17.72 -28.57 -2.38
C GLN A 591 16.65 -27.48 -2.20
N ALA A 592 16.87 -26.27 -2.70
CA ALA A 592 15.91 -25.17 -2.64
C ALA A 592 14.60 -25.52 -3.36
N ASP A 593 14.70 -26.04 -4.60
CA ASP A 593 13.55 -26.46 -5.39
C ASP A 593 12.75 -27.58 -4.68
N THR A 594 13.45 -28.57 -4.11
CA THR A 594 12.83 -29.71 -3.40
C THR A 594 12.20 -29.32 -2.07
N VAL A 595 12.88 -28.53 -1.24
CA VAL A 595 12.39 -28.09 0.07
C VAL A 595 11.17 -27.19 -0.09
N VAL A 596 11.22 -26.19 -0.97
CA VAL A 596 10.10 -25.25 -1.12
C VAL A 596 8.88 -25.95 -1.73
N ALA A 597 9.07 -26.87 -2.68
CA ALA A 597 7.97 -27.67 -3.23
C ALA A 597 7.34 -28.64 -2.21
N GLY A 598 8.11 -29.13 -1.23
CA GLY A 598 7.61 -30.02 -0.17
C GLY A 598 7.03 -29.30 1.05
N ALA A 599 7.52 -28.10 1.37
CA ALA A 599 7.20 -27.37 2.60
C ALA A 599 6.26 -26.17 2.41
N CYS A 600 6.10 -25.65 1.19
CA CYS A 600 5.21 -24.51 0.92
C CYS A 600 3.93 -24.95 0.20
N SER A 601 2.79 -24.50 0.73
CA SER A 601 1.47 -24.71 0.14
C SER A 601 0.61 -23.45 0.28
N ASP A 602 -0.34 -23.27 -0.65
CA ASP A 602 -1.40 -22.26 -0.53
C ASP A 602 -2.17 -22.48 0.79
N PRO A 603 -2.40 -21.44 1.62
CA PRO A 603 -3.18 -21.60 2.84
C PRO A 603 -4.64 -21.93 2.49
N VAL A 604 -5.23 -22.92 3.19
CA VAL A 604 -6.62 -23.38 2.97
C VAL A 604 -7.59 -22.21 2.92
N ASP A 605 -7.44 -21.27 3.85
CA ASP A 605 -8.18 -20.02 3.85
C ASP A 605 -7.33 -18.82 4.27
N VAL A 606 -7.81 -17.63 3.93
CA VAL A 606 -7.10 -16.36 3.99
C VAL A 606 -7.19 -15.75 5.39
N GLN A 607 -6.04 -15.48 6.03
CA GLN A 607 -5.98 -14.73 7.29
C GLN A 607 -5.62 -13.26 7.02
N TRP A 608 -6.29 -12.33 7.71
CA TRP A 608 -6.06 -10.90 7.54
C TRP A 608 -6.20 -10.13 8.85
N VAL A 609 -5.18 -9.33 9.16
CA VAL A 609 -5.16 -8.43 10.32
C VAL A 609 -5.63 -7.06 9.83
N THR A 610 -6.82 -6.64 10.25
CA THR A 610 -7.37 -5.32 9.89
C THR A 610 -6.55 -4.21 10.53
N GLU A 611 -5.98 -3.33 9.73
CA GLU A 611 -5.22 -2.18 10.19
C GLU A 611 -6.09 -0.92 10.22
N ASP A 612 -6.28 -0.40 11.43
CA ASP A 612 -6.88 0.90 11.68
C ASP A 612 -6.10 1.60 12.81
N PHE A 613 -5.23 2.51 12.38
CA PHE A 613 -4.43 3.37 13.27
C PHE A 613 -5.07 4.73 13.50
N THR A 614 -6.24 5.01 12.89
CA THR A 614 -6.96 6.26 13.09
C THR A 614 -7.47 6.38 14.54
N ASP A 615 -7.49 7.60 15.03
CA ASP A 615 -8.16 7.92 16.29
C ASP A 615 -9.58 8.42 16.03
N LYS A 616 -10.43 8.35 17.05
CA LYS A 616 -11.78 8.91 16.98
C LYS A 616 -11.73 10.42 16.77
N VAL A 617 -12.74 10.96 16.10
CA VAL A 617 -12.95 12.40 15.93
C VAL A 617 -14.29 12.76 16.59
N PRO A 618 -14.33 13.62 17.62
CA PRO A 618 -13.18 14.18 18.35
C PRO A 618 -12.39 13.12 19.13
N TYR A 619 -11.14 13.45 19.48
CA TYR A 619 -10.22 12.51 20.12
C TYR A 619 -10.79 11.87 21.40
N THR A 620 -10.69 10.55 21.50
CA THR A 620 -11.06 9.78 22.69
C THR A 620 -9.81 9.10 23.27
N PRO A 621 -9.45 9.38 24.55
CA PRO A 621 -8.36 8.70 25.25
C PRO A 621 -8.46 7.17 25.19
N ARG A 622 -7.32 6.50 24.94
CA ARG A 622 -7.30 5.06 24.59
C ARG A 622 -7.40 4.12 25.79
N ASN A 623 -6.91 4.54 26.95
CA ASN A 623 -7.32 3.97 28.23
C ASN A 623 -8.35 4.92 28.86
N PRO A 624 -9.59 4.48 29.17
CA PRO A 624 -10.59 5.35 29.78
C PRO A 624 -10.24 5.74 31.22
N ALA A 625 -9.56 4.86 31.98
CA ALA A 625 -9.22 5.05 33.40
C ALA A 625 -7.99 5.94 33.63
N TRP A 626 -7.65 6.80 32.66
CA TRP A 626 -6.44 7.63 32.70
C TRP A 626 -6.52 8.74 33.76
N ARG A 627 -7.73 9.19 34.11
CA ARG A 627 -7.98 10.27 35.07
C ARG A 627 -7.75 9.82 36.50
N GLU A 628 -8.14 8.58 36.77
CA GLU A 628 -8.06 7.89 38.06
C GLU A 628 -6.68 7.25 38.26
N ALA A 629 -5.91 7.03 37.18
CA ALA A 629 -4.58 6.45 37.25
C ALA A 629 -3.47 7.50 37.40
N ILE A 630 -3.54 8.67 36.75
CA ILE A 630 -2.53 9.73 36.91
C ILE A 630 -2.56 10.24 38.35
N GLY A 631 -1.38 10.28 39.00
CA GLY A 631 -1.27 10.65 40.42
C GLY A 631 -1.46 9.48 41.39
N HIS A 632 -1.68 8.25 40.92
CA HIS A 632 -1.89 7.07 41.77
C HIS A 632 -0.96 5.89 41.41
N GLY A 633 -0.52 5.17 42.44
CA GLY A 633 0.28 3.94 42.29
C GLY A 633 1.55 4.16 41.45
N PRO A 634 1.81 3.33 40.41
CA PRO A 634 3.01 3.47 39.58
C PRO A 634 3.06 4.78 38.75
N PHE A 635 1.99 5.57 38.73
CA PHE A 635 1.88 6.82 37.99
C PHE A 635 1.79 8.07 38.90
N GLU A 636 2.02 7.91 40.21
CA GLU A 636 2.06 9.01 41.18
C GLU A 636 3.12 10.08 40.84
N PHE A 637 4.27 9.65 40.29
CA PHE A 637 5.35 10.55 39.88
C PHE A 637 4.90 11.58 38.82
N LEU A 638 3.86 11.27 38.03
CA LEU A 638 3.34 12.16 37.00
C LEU A 638 2.65 13.42 37.54
N THR A 639 2.37 13.49 38.85
CA THR A 639 1.84 14.70 39.52
C THR A 639 2.80 15.27 40.58
N ARG A 640 3.84 14.52 40.99
CA ARG A 640 4.87 15.02 41.92
C ARG A 640 5.74 16.12 41.31
N TYR A 641 5.95 16.12 40.00
CA TYR A 641 6.88 17.04 39.32
C TYR A 641 6.16 18.18 38.59
N ALA A 642 6.72 19.39 38.72
CA ALA A 642 6.24 20.59 38.07
C ALA A 642 6.60 20.60 36.57
N ILE A 643 5.74 21.21 35.75
CA ILE A 643 6.02 21.50 34.34
C ILE A 643 6.19 23.01 34.25
N THR A 644 7.25 23.46 33.57
CA THR A 644 7.72 24.84 33.63
C THR A 644 8.27 25.27 32.27
N ASP A 645 8.33 26.57 32.01
CA ASP A 645 8.88 27.17 30.78
C ASP A 645 10.32 26.67 30.50
N ARG A 646 11.09 26.30 31.53
CA ARG A 646 12.43 25.71 31.37
C ARG A 646 12.41 24.35 30.67
N HIS A 647 11.35 23.56 30.83
CA HIS A 647 11.16 22.32 30.07
C HIS A 647 10.91 22.63 28.58
N GLU A 648 10.09 23.63 28.29
CA GLU A 648 9.75 24.05 26.93
C GLU A 648 10.95 24.69 26.22
N GLN A 649 11.71 25.53 26.93
CA GLN A 649 12.97 26.12 26.46
C GLN A 649 14.04 25.05 26.20
N LEU A 650 14.18 24.06 27.09
CA LEU A 650 15.12 22.95 26.89
C LEU A 650 14.69 22.07 25.72
N ALA A 651 13.39 21.74 25.58
CA ALA A 651 12.88 20.89 24.51
C ALA A 651 13.26 21.40 23.10
N HIS A 652 13.31 22.73 22.92
CA HIS A 652 13.68 23.41 21.67
C HIS A 652 15.17 23.82 21.58
N LYS A 653 15.94 23.73 22.68
CA LYS A 653 17.36 24.11 22.70
C LYS A 653 18.16 23.20 21.75
N ARG A 654 18.94 23.79 20.85
CA ARG A 654 19.77 23.04 19.90
C ARG A 654 21.12 22.68 20.52
N PHE A 655 21.55 21.43 20.33
CA PHE A 655 22.85 20.92 20.75
C PHE A 655 23.54 20.23 19.55
N PRO A 656 24.88 20.25 19.44
CA PRO A 656 25.58 19.33 18.56
C PRO A 656 25.43 17.90 19.10
N THR A 657 24.92 16.97 18.28
CA THR A 657 24.63 15.59 18.71
C THR A 657 25.39 14.53 17.92
N ASN A 658 25.81 14.84 16.69
CA ASN A 658 26.61 13.94 15.85
C ASN A 658 27.25 14.72 14.69
N TRP A 659 27.64 14.01 13.63
CA TRP A 659 27.98 14.56 12.32
C TRP A 659 26.91 14.17 11.29
N TRP A 660 26.65 15.06 10.33
CA TRP A 660 25.83 14.74 9.16
C TRP A 660 26.50 13.62 8.34
N LEU A 661 25.73 12.76 7.66
CA LEU A 661 26.28 11.91 6.61
C LEU A 661 26.36 12.73 5.31
N PRO A 662 27.57 13.01 4.77
CA PRO A 662 27.72 13.92 3.64
C PRO A 662 27.24 13.29 2.32
N LYS A 663 26.21 13.90 1.72
CA LYS A 663 25.78 13.61 0.33
C LYS A 663 26.32 14.66 -0.63
N ARG A 664 26.57 14.29 -1.90
CA ARG A 664 27.06 15.19 -2.97
C ARG A 664 26.23 16.47 -3.16
N ALA A 665 24.92 16.42 -2.89
CA ALA A 665 24.01 17.56 -2.98
C ALA A 665 24.12 18.53 -1.79
N CYS A 666 24.58 18.06 -0.63
CA CYS A 666 24.63 18.86 0.59
C CYS A 666 25.77 19.89 0.54
N ARG A 667 25.56 21.01 1.23
CA ARG A 667 26.54 22.10 1.37
C ARG A 667 26.59 22.49 2.84
N PHE A 668 27.79 22.69 3.37
CA PHE A 668 28.01 23.00 4.78
C PHE A 668 28.80 24.31 4.88
N PRO A 669 28.57 25.14 5.92
CA PRO A 669 29.32 26.37 6.11
C PRO A 669 30.77 26.05 6.48
N THR A 670 31.74 26.81 5.96
CA THR A 670 33.13 26.68 6.41
C THR A 670 33.24 27.15 7.86
N GLN A 671 33.66 26.27 8.76
CA GLN A 671 33.92 26.58 10.17
C GLN A 671 35.25 25.96 10.59
N ASN A 672 36.10 26.76 11.24
CA ASN A 672 37.48 26.38 11.57
C ASN A 672 37.69 26.06 13.07
N SER A 673 36.66 26.28 13.89
CA SER A 673 36.63 26.05 15.34
C SER A 673 35.38 25.29 15.75
N PRO A 674 35.36 24.59 16.90
CA PRO A 674 34.14 24.03 17.48
C PRO A 674 33.11 25.13 17.79
N PRO A 675 31.84 24.76 18.05
CA PRO A 675 30.80 25.69 18.46
C PRO A 675 31.13 26.41 19.77
N SER A 676 30.65 27.65 19.92
CA SER A 676 30.84 28.43 21.15
C SER A 676 30.26 27.70 22.37
N GLY A 677 31.04 27.64 23.46
CA GLY A 677 30.67 26.91 24.68
C GLY A 677 31.05 25.42 24.70
N HIS A 678 31.66 24.90 23.63
CA HIS A 678 32.18 23.53 23.56
C HIS A 678 33.72 23.50 23.55
N ASP A 679 34.30 22.57 24.30
CA ASP A 679 35.75 22.33 24.36
C ASP A 679 36.03 20.82 24.23
N PRO A 680 36.20 20.31 22.99
CA PRO A 680 36.40 18.90 22.74
C PRO A 680 37.80 18.38 23.11
N TRP A 681 38.70 19.24 23.61
CA TRP A 681 40.03 18.85 24.07
C TRP A 681 40.10 18.71 25.59
N ASN A 682 39.33 19.51 26.34
CA ASN A 682 39.35 19.51 27.81
C ASN A 682 38.04 19.04 28.48
N ASP A 683 36.88 19.11 27.81
CA ASP A 683 35.60 18.62 28.34
C ASP A 683 35.26 17.24 27.77
N SER A 684 35.19 16.23 28.64
CA SER A 684 34.89 14.84 28.26
C SER A 684 33.53 14.66 27.57
N ARG A 685 32.60 15.60 27.75
CA ARG A 685 31.28 15.59 27.11
C ARG A 685 31.30 16.03 25.64
N ASP A 686 32.39 16.65 25.19
CA ASP A 686 32.62 17.07 23.81
C ASP A 686 33.70 16.24 23.09
N ALA A 687 34.47 15.41 23.82
CA ALA A 687 35.57 14.59 23.27
C ALA A 687 35.17 13.64 22.12
N TRP A 688 33.87 13.39 21.91
CA TRP A 688 33.34 12.67 20.74
C TRP A 688 33.57 13.42 19.42
N MET A 689 33.77 14.75 19.44
CA MET A 689 33.99 15.56 18.24
C MET A 689 35.41 15.38 17.65
N VAL A 690 36.38 14.94 18.46
CA VAL A 690 37.78 14.75 18.05
C VAL A 690 38.17 13.27 18.02
N ASN A 691 39.18 12.93 17.23
CA ASN A 691 39.81 11.62 17.24
C ASN A 691 40.90 11.53 18.32
N ALA A 692 41.51 10.34 18.49
CA ALA A 692 42.54 10.10 19.50
C ALA A 692 43.84 10.92 19.33
N LEU A 693 43.98 11.68 18.23
CA LEU A 693 45.09 12.61 17.97
C LEU A 693 44.68 14.08 18.19
N GLY A 694 43.51 14.35 18.78
CA GLY A 694 42.98 15.70 19.01
C GLY A 694 42.48 16.42 17.75
N ASN A 695 42.45 15.75 16.59
CA ASN A 695 41.97 16.35 15.33
C ASN A 695 40.44 16.19 15.22
N PRO A 696 39.71 17.14 14.60
CA PRO A 696 38.28 17.02 14.36
C PRO A 696 37.95 15.75 13.56
N ARG A 697 36.83 15.07 13.88
CA ARG A 697 36.40 13.86 13.12
C ARG A 697 35.85 14.19 11.73
N ALA A 698 35.29 15.38 11.54
CA ALA A 698 34.89 15.96 10.26
C ALA A 698 34.96 17.51 10.35
N PRO A 699 34.80 18.26 9.24
CA PRO A 699 34.82 19.73 9.26
C PRO A 699 33.68 20.28 10.12
N TRP A 700 33.94 21.30 10.97
CA TRP A 700 33.00 21.75 12.00
C TRP A 700 31.58 22.12 11.51
N GLY A 701 31.45 22.65 10.29
CA GLY A 701 30.15 22.93 9.67
C GLY A 701 29.30 21.71 9.32
N GLU A 702 29.88 20.51 9.36
CA GLU A 702 29.22 19.21 9.20
C GLU A 702 28.70 18.65 10.54
N LEU A 703 28.77 19.42 11.64
CA LEU A 703 28.12 19.05 12.90
C LEU A 703 26.59 18.96 12.73
N TYR A 704 26.06 17.75 12.92
CA TYR A 704 24.64 17.55 13.08
C TYR A 704 24.20 18.05 14.45
N HIS A 705 23.17 18.88 14.45
CA HIS A 705 22.56 19.44 15.64
C HIS A 705 21.12 18.93 15.75
N SER A 706 20.70 18.55 16.94
CA SER A 706 19.32 18.15 17.27
C SER A 706 18.80 18.96 18.46
N THR A 707 17.52 18.79 18.81
CA THR A 707 16.91 19.28 20.05
C THR A 707 16.58 18.10 20.99
N PRO A 708 16.46 18.30 22.31
CA PRO A 708 15.97 17.28 23.22
C PRO A 708 14.60 16.73 22.82
N GLY A 709 13.69 17.58 22.36
CA GLY A 709 12.34 17.17 21.99
C GLY A 709 12.33 16.31 20.72
N ALA A 710 13.02 16.74 19.67
CA ALA A 710 13.18 15.96 18.45
C ALA A 710 13.88 14.63 18.73
N THR A 711 14.98 14.64 19.50
CA THR A 711 15.71 13.41 19.87
C THR A 711 14.81 12.44 20.66
N ALA A 712 14.12 12.93 21.71
CA ALA A 712 13.26 12.10 22.53
C ALA A 712 12.11 11.49 21.73
N PHE A 713 11.38 12.28 20.93
CA PHE A 713 10.27 11.75 20.13
C PHE A 713 10.77 10.81 19.02
N GLN A 714 11.76 11.22 18.22
CA GLN A 714 12.18 10.45 17.05
C GLN A 714 12.96 9.19 17.42
N GLY A 715 13.76 9.21 18.50
CA GLY A 715 14.55 8.07 18.93
C GLY A 715 13.76 7.04 19.76
N ILE A 716 12.74 7.48 20.52
CA ILE A 716 11.94 6.60 21.39
C ILE A 716 10.58 6.28 20.75
N CYS A 717 9.75 7.30 20.52
CA CYS A 717 8.33 7.13 20.21
C CYS A 717 8.06 6.81 18.73
N ALA A 718 8.80 7.43 17.80
CA ALA A 718 8.55 7.35 16.36
C ALA A 718 8.71 5.93 15.77
N ASN A 719 9.44 5.03 16.43
CA ASN A 719 9.50 3.61 16.02
C ASN A 719 8.10 2.96 15.98
N CYS A 720 7.22 3.34 16.90
CA CYS A 720 5.81 2.93 16.90
C CYS A 720 4.89 3.98 16.25
N HIS A 721 5.06 5.26 16.57
CA HIS A 721 4.14 6.33 16.15
C HIS A 721 4.43 6.89 14.74
N GLY A 722 5.52 6.50 14.09
CA GLY A 722 6.00 7.11 12.85
C GLY A 722 6.70 8.45 13.09
N ARG A 723 7.61 8.84 12.19
CA ARG A 723 8.26 10.18 12.24
C ARG A 723 7.25 11.32 12.05
N THR A 724 6.18 11.03 11.30
CA THR A 724 4.96 11.82 11.08
C THR A 724 3.98 11.80 12.24
N GLY A 725 4.14 10.93 13.24
CA GLY A 725 3.21 10.78 14.36
C GLY A 725 1.85 10.14 13.98
N ASP A 726 1.72 9.51 12.82
CA ASP A 726 0.46 8.95 12.29
C ASP A 726 0.15 7.49 12.72
N GLY A 727 1.07 6.82 13.42
CA GLY A 727 0.94 5.42 13.84
C GLY A 727 1.22 4.38 12.74
N GLN A 728 1.64 4.79 11.53
CA GLN A 728 1.82 3.90 10.37
C GLN A 728 3.26 3.37 10.28
N THR A 729 3.64 2.44 11.18
CA THR A 729 4.97 1.78 11.14
C THR A 729 4.89 0.26 11.13
N GLY A 730 5.98 -0.39 10.72
CA GLY A 730 6.12 -1.84 10.86
C GLY A 730 5.96 -2.35 12.30
N ALA A 731 6.39 -1.57 13.31
CA ALA A 731 6.21 -1.92 14.71
C ALA A 731 4.73 -1.87 15.13
N ALA A 732 4.00 -0.83 14.70
CA ALA A 732 2.57 -0.68 14.96
C ALA A 732 1.75 -1.82 14.33
N LYS A 733 2.07 -2.18 13.08
CA LYS A 733 1.46 -3.31 12.36
C LYS A 733 1.73 -4.65 13.04
N VAL A 734 2.97 -4.90 13.49
CA VAL A 734 3.30 -6.10 14.28
C VAL A 734 2.59 -6.10 15.65
N LEU A 735 2.42 -4.96 16.31
CA LEU A 735 1.71 -4.89 17.59
C LEU A 735 0.22 -5.27 17.44
N VAL A 736 -0.46 -4.74 16.41
CA VAL A 736 -1.86 -5.10 16.11
C VAL A 736 -1.99 -6.59 15.81
N ALA A 737 -1.05 -7.18 15.06
CA ALA A 737 -1.05 -8.61 14.79
C ALA A 737 -0.78 -9.47 16.05
N LEU A 738 0.22 -9.11 16.86
CA LEU A 738 0.61 -9.88 18.05
C LEU A 738 -0.48 -9.91 19.14
N ASN A 739 -1.13 -8.78 19.42
CA ASN A 739 -2.03 -8.64 20.57
C ASN A 739 -3.21 -7.66 20.39
N GLY A 740 -3.49 -7.20 19.17
CA GLY A 740 -4.54 -6.20 18.90
C GLY A 740 -4.21 -4.78 19.38
N GLY A 741 -3.00 -4.55 19.89
CA GLY A 741 -2.55 -3.26 20.39
C GLY A 741 -2.38 -2.25 19.26
N ARG A 742 -3.24 -1.24 19.22
CA ARG A 742 -3.17 -0.16 18.24
C ARG A 742 -2.34 1.00 18.75
N VAL A 743 -1.41 1.46 17.93
CA VAL A 743 -0.69 2.72 18.13
C VAL A 743 -1.59 3.91 17.75
N ALA A 744 -1.38 5.08 18.37
CA ALA A 744 -2.16 6.28 18.15
C ALA A 744 -1.59 7.16 17.03
N ASN A 745 -2.48 7.72 16.21
CA ASN A 745 -2.16 8.88 15.39
C ASN A 745 -2.18 10.11 16.31
N LEU A 746 -1.00 10.59 16.68
CA LEU A 746 -0.84 11.72 17.60
C LEU A 746 -1.21 13.03 16.92
N VAL A 747 -0.84 13.24 15.65
CA VAL A 747 -1.02 14.53 14.95
C VAL A 747 -2.48 14.79 14.58
N SER A 748 -3.18 13.83 13.96
CA SER A 748 -4.61 13.96 13.68
C SER A 748 -5.48 13.68 14.91
N GLY A 749 -4.98 12.84 15.83
CA GLY A 749 -5.63 12.51 17.10
C GLY A 749 -5.31 13.54 18.18
N MET A 750 -4.51 13.16 19.18
CA MET A 750 -4.36 13.92 20.44
C MET A 750 -3.97 15.40 20.27
N PHE A 751 -3.11 15.73 19.32
CA PHE A 751 -2.63 17.09 19.03
C PHE A 751 -3.43 17.79 17.93
N GLY A 752 -4.39 17.10 17.31
CA GLY A 752 -5.25 17.63 16.25
C GLY A 752 -6.38 18.51 16.76
N ALA A 753 -7.34 18.81 15.88
CA ALA A 753 -8.51 19.61 16.18
C ALA A 753 -9.77 19.13 15.44
N THR A 754 -10.93 19.33 16.04
CA THR A 754 -12.25 19.18 15.39
C THR A 754 -12.93 20.54 15.34
N ASN A 755 -13.38 20.96 14.15
CA ASN A 755 -14.07 22.25 13.94
C ASN A 755 -13.31 23.46 14.56
N GLY A 756 -11.97 23.47 14.44
CA GLY A 756 -11.09 24.49 15.02
C GLY A 756 -10.80 24.34 16.52
N THR A 757 -11.48 23.44 17.24
CA THR A 757 -11.23 23.18 18.67
C THR A 757 -10.14 22.12 18.82
N SER A 758 -9.01 22.47 19.45
CA SER A 758 -7.91 21.53 19.72
C SER A 758 -8.35 20.41 20.67
N HIS A 759 -7.91 19.19 20.37
CA HIS A 759 -8.16 18.00 21.20
C HIS A 759 -7.43 18.04 22.55
N LEU A 760 -6.38 18.87 22.71
CA LEU A 760 -5.69 19.05 24.00
C LEU A 760 -6.59 19.67 25.08
N ALA A 761 -7.61 20.45 24.69
CA ALA A 761 -8.56 21.06 25.62
C ALA A 761 -9.34 20.04 26.48
N LEU A 762 -9.47 18.78 26.02
CA LEU A 762 -10.06 17.68 26.80
C LEU A 762 -9.25 17.33 28.06
N PHE A 763 -7.95 17.61 28.06
CA PHE A 763 -7.02 17.26 29.13
C PHE A 763 -6.68 18.47 30.00
N ASP A 764 -6.35 19.60 29.37
CA ASP A 764 -5.88 20.80 30.07
C ASP A 764 -7.01 21.52 30.85
N SER A 765 -8.28 21.20 30.56
CA SER A 765 -9.44 21.64 31.34
C SER A 765 -9.58 20.98 32.72
N LEU A 766 -8.72 20.02 33.06
CA LEU A 766 -8.79 19.22 34.29
C LEU A 766 -7.60 19.46 35.23
N ASN A 767 -6.42 19.72 34.66
CA ASN A 767 -5.23 20.17 35.36
C ASN A 767 -4.28 20.87 34.37
N PRO A 768 -3.45 21.84 34.83
CA PRO A 768 -2.43 22.45 33.99
C PRO A 768 -1.48 21.42 33.38
N HIS A 769 -1.32 21.48 32.06
CA HIS A 769 -0.55 20.52 31.25
C HIS A 769 -1.07 19.07 31.33
N GLY A 770 -2.37 18.87 31.52
CA GLY A 770 -3.02 17.56 31.47
C GLY A 770 -2.70 16.77 30.19
N GLY A 771 -2.54 17.45 29.05
CA GLY A 771 -2.08 16.82 27.81
C GLY A 771 -0.70 16.17 27.96
N ALA A 772 0.26 16.88 28.54
CA ALA A 772 1.61 16.38 28.79
C ALA A 772 1.62 15.18 29.76
N ARG A 773 0.82 15.26 30.83
CA ARG A 773 0.70 14.20 31.83
C ARG A 773 0.02 12.95 31.26
N TYR A 774 -0.96 13.09 30.37
CA TYR A 774 -1.56 11.96 29.64
C TYR A 774 -0.61 11.31 28.64
N LEU A 775 0.20 12.08 27.90
CA LEU A 775 1.23 11.50 27.02
C LEU A 775 2.27 10.71 27.84
N ALA A 776 2.79 11.32 28.91
CA ALA A 776 3.76 10.69 29.80
C ALA A 776 3.18 9.44 30.49
N TYR A 777 1.90 9.43 30.86
CA TYR A 777 1.16 8.27 31.34
C TYR A 777 1.15 7.12 30.33
N MET A 778 0.63 7.36 29.12
CA MET A 778 0.56 6.34 28.07
C MET A 778 1.95 5.78 27.73
N ALA A 779 2.95 6.66 27.60
CA ALA A 779 4.32 6.29 27.27
C ALA A 779 5.10 5.60 28.42
N SER A 780 4.66 5.78 29.67
CA SER A 780 5.22 5.09 30.86
C SER A 780 4.54 3.75 31.18
N GLY A 781 3.61 3.28 30.34
CA GLY A 781 2.89 2.01 30.55
C GLY A 781 1.41 2.15 30.94
N GLY A 782 0.81 3.34 30.80
CA GLY A 782 -0.62 3.57 31.02
C GLY A 782 -1.57 2.89 30.01
N THR A 783 -1.03 2.12 29.06
CA THR A 783 -1.79 1.28 28.13
C THR A 783 -2.18 -0.06 28.78
N PRO A 784 -3.35 -0.65 28.46
CA PRO A 784 -3.66 -2.02 28.88
C PRO A 784 -2.76 -3.08 28.21
N ILE A 785 -2.04 -2.73 27.14
CA ILE A 785 -1.12 -3.62 26.44
C ILE A 785 0.20 -3.73 27.21
N GLN A 786 0.52 -4.94 27.68
CA GLN A 786 1.83 -5.23 28.28
C GLN A 786 2.85 -5.50 27.17
N PHE A 787 3.98 -4.79 27.20
CA PHE A 787 5.14 -5.07 26.35
C PHE A 787 6.17 -5.90 27.13
N THR A 788 6.94 -6.74 26.42
CA THR A 788 8.04 -7.49 27.03
C THR A 788 9.38 -6.77 26.84
N PRO A 789 10.40 -7.01 27.69
CA PRO A 789 11.73 -6.43 27.50
C PRO A 789 12.37 -6.79 26.14
N GLU A 790 12.06 -7.95 25.57
CA GLU A 790 12.50 -8.38 24.24
C GLU A 790 11.81 -7.57 23.12
N PHE A 791 10.51 -7.29 23.27
CA PHE A 791 9.78 -6.43 22.34
C PHE A 791 10.36 -5.01 22.34
N MET A 792 10.60 -4.42 23.51
CA MET A 792 11.13 -3.05 23.61
C MET A 792 12.59 -2.95 23.13
N SER A 793 13.44 -3.90 23.53
CA SER A 793 14.86 -3.93 23.12
C SER A 793 15.08 -4.22 21.63
N ALA A 794 14.11 -4.87 20.97
CA ALA A 794 14.03 -4.86 19.52
C ALA A 794 13.61 -3.47 19.01
N TRP A 795 12.38 -3.04 19.27
CA TRP A 795 11.75 -1.96 18.49
C TRP A 795 12.31 -0.55 18.72
N ILE A 796 12.93 -0.25 19.87
CA ILE A 796 13.50 1.09 20.11
C ILE A 796 14.92 1.23 19.50
N LYS A 797 15.58 0.12 19.15
CA LYS A 797 16.99 0.12 18.72
C LYS A 797 17.28 0.73 17.34
N TYR A 798 16.26 0.89 16.48
CA TYR A 798 16.44 1.04 15.03
C TYR A 798 16.69 2.47 14.51
N GLY A 799 16.74 3.49 15.39
CA GLY A 799 16.80 4.89 14.96
C GLY A 799 18.17 5.34 14.42
N GLU A 800 18.16 6.22 13.40
CA GLU A 800 19.33 7.03 13.00
C GLU A 800 19.57 8.23 13.96
N VAL A 801 18.89 8.23 15.10
CA VAL A 801 18.82 9.28 16.12
C VAL A 801 19.85 9.02 17.21
N ASP A 802 20.40 10.09 17.78
CA ASP A 802 21.53 10.05 18.72
C ASP A 802 21.11 9.69 20.15
N ILE A 803 20.66 8.44 20.34
CA ILE A 803 20.45 7.84 21.67
C ILE A 803 21.20 6.52 21.76
N ASP A 804 21.98 6.38 22.83
CA ASP A 804 22.64 5.14 23.21
C ASP A 804 21.70 4.27 24.07
N PHE A 805 21.59 2.98 23.74
CA PHE A 805 20.70 2.02 24.39
C PHE A 805 21.42 0.68 24.56
N SER A 806 21.23 0.00 25.68
CA SER A 806 21.72 -1.38 25.84
C SER A 806 20.95 -2.35 24.94
N PRO A 807 21.60 -3.31 24.26
CA PRO A 807 20.95 -4.42 23.57
C PRO A 807 20.67 -5.59 24.53
N ARG A 808 21.03 -5.51 25.82
CA ARG A 808 20.82 -6.58 26.80
C ARG A 808 19.41 -6.48 27.39
N THR A 809 18.61 -7.53 27.20
CA THR A 809 17.25 -7.65 27.75
C THR A 809 17.18 -7.37 29.25
N SER A 810 18.22 -7.74 30.02
CA SER A 810 18.33 -7.48 31.47
C SER A 810 18.29 -6.00 31.84
N ASP A 811 18.89 -5.13 31.03
CA ASP A 811 18.88 -3.69 31.30
C ASP A 811 17.49 -3.10 31.00
N TRP A 812 16.82 -3.57 29.95
CA TRP A 812 15.41 -3.24 29.67
C TRP A 812 14.45 -3.71 30.76
N THR A 813 14.71 -4.86 31.40
CA THR A 813 13.96 -5.30 32.58
C THR A 813 14.13 -4.34 33.77
N ARG A 814 15.35 -3.79 33.99
CA ARG A 814 15.61 -2.77 35.03
C ARG A 814 14.97 -1.42 34.70
N TRP A 815 15.05 -0.99 33.44
CA TRP A 815 14.53 0.31 33.01
C TRP A 815 13.01 0.34 32.85
N GLY A 816 12.39 -0.80 32.58
CA GLY A 816 10.95 -0.99 32.40
C GLY A 816 10.57 -1.13 30.93
N ALA A 817 9.72 -2.12 30.63
CA ALA A 817 9.26 -2.42 29.28
C ALA A 817 8.14 -1.45 28.81
N ASN A 818 8.49 -0.18 28.64
CA ASN A 818 7.63 0.86 28.06
C ASN A 818 8.50 1.92 27.35
N MET A 819 7.87 2.89 26.69
CA MET A 819 8.58 3.87 25.85
C MET A 819 9.52 4.75 26.69
N LEU A 820 9.03 5.36 27.78
CA LEU A 820 9.87 6.24 28.60
C LEU A 820 10.89 5.49 29.48
N GLY A 821 10.77 4.16 29.62
CA GLY A 821 11.84 3.29 30.10
C GLY A 821 13.13 3.44 29.27
N ALA A 822 13.03 3.71 27.96
CA ALA A 822 14.20 4.02 27.15
C ALA A 822 14.89 5.34 27.56
N GLY A 823 14.10 6.37 27.88
CA GLY A 823 14.58 7.64 28.42
C GLY A 823 15.24 7.48 29.80
N ARG A 824 14.62 6.67 30.67
CA ARG A 824 15.21 6.24 31.95
C ARG A 824 16.57 5.57 31.74
N GLY A 825 16.68 4.69 30.72
CA GLY A 825 17.92 4.00 30.38
C GLY A 825 19.03 4.93 29.89
N ALA A 826 18.72 5.88 29.01
CA ALA A 826 19.66 6.92 28.59
C ALA A 826 20.17 7.75 29.79
N CYS A 827 19.29 8.12 30.72
CA CYS A 827 19.69 8.82 31.95
C CYS A 827 20.52 7.96 32.92
N ASP A 828 20.29 6.65 32.99
CA ASP A 828 21.12 5.69 33.75
C ASP A 828 22.53 5.52 33.14
N LEU A 829 22.66 5.63 31.80
CA LEU A 829 23.94 5.69 31.11
C LEU A 829 24.68 7.02 31.35
N ILE A 830 23.98 8.15 31.42
CA ILE A 830 24.56 9.45 31.79
C ILE A 830 25.05 9.44 33.24
N ARG A 831 24.22 8.94 34.16
CA ARG A 831 24.52 8.78 35.59
C ARG A 831 25.80 7.98 35.83
N THR A 832 26.04 6.95 35.02
CA THR A 832 27.22 6.09 35.09
C THR A 832 28.39 6.54 34.20
N GLY A 833 28.26 7.64 33.45
CA GLY A 833 29.28 8.15 32.53
C GLY A 833 29.51 7.31 31.26
N ASN A 834 28.64 6.34 30.98
CA ASN A 834 28.78 5.41 29.85
C ASN A 834 28.11 5.90 28.56
N PHE A 835 27.18 6.86 28.61
CA PHE A 835 26.40 7.29 27.44
C PHE A 835 27.28 7.80 26.29
N GLY A 836 27.12 7.24 25.08
CA GLY A 836 27.77 7.72 23.86
C GLY A 836 29.28 7.40 23.77
N THR A 837 29.80 6.64 24.73
CA THR A 837 31.21 6.17 24.76
C THR A 837 31.46 5.00 23.81
N ALA A 838 30.41 4.37 23.29
CA ALA A 838 30.44 3.06 22.64
C ALA A 838 31.07 1.95 23.52
N SER A 839 30.88 2.04 24.84
CA SER A 839 31.40 1.09 25.85
C SER A 839 31.12 -0.38 25.50
N ALA A 840 31.98 -1.25 26.04
CA ALA A 840 31.77 -2.69 26.05
C ALA A 840 30.72 -3.13 27.09
N GLU A 841 30.54 -2.39 28.20
CA GLU A 841 29.61 -2.69 29.29
C GLU A 841 28.91 -1.41 29.82
N PRO A 842 27.55 -1.37 29.83
CA PRO A 842 26.70 -2.17 28.96
C PRO A 842 27.08 -1.90 27.49
N PRO A 843 27.11 -2.93 26.63
CA PRO A 843 27.55 -2.75 25.24
C PRO A 843 26.60 -1.79 24.52
N SER A 844 27.12 -0.84 23.73
CA SER A 844 26.23 0.06 22.97
C SER A 844 25.44 -0.69 21.89
N GLY A 845 24.12 -0.48 21.90
CA GLY A 845 23.20 -0.97 20.88
C GLY A 845 23.20 -0.14 19.60
N ASN A 846 23.55 1.15 19.69
CA ASN A 846 23.68 2.07 18.56
C ASN A 846 25.08 2.69 18.56
N ARG A 847 26.05 1.97 17.98
CA ARG A 847 27.48 2.37 17.91
C ARG A 847 27.74 3.70 17.20
N ASN A 848 26.73 4.27 16.52
CA ASN A 848 26.81 5.54 15.83
C ASN A 848 26.27 6.72 16.67
N ALA A 849 25.66 6.49 17.84
CA ALA A 849 25.20 7.51 18.77
C ALA A 849 26.38 8.09 19.57
N VAL A 850 27.34 8.70 18.88
CA VAL A 850 28.59 9.24 19.45
C VAL A 850 28.51 10.75 19.62
N GLY A 851 27.69 11.19 20.58
CA GLY A 851 27.52 12.59 20.94
C GLY A 851 26.35 12.81 21.90
N ALA A 852 25.81 14.03 21.95
CA ALA A 852 24.65 14.40 22.77
C ALA A 852 24.79 14.27 24.31
N VAL A 853 25.97 13.98 24.86
CA VAL A 853 26.19 13.81 26.31
C VAL A 853 25.69 15.03 27.12
N ARG A 854 26.07 16.26 26.73
CA ARG A 854 25.59 17.51 27.35
C ARG A 854 24.06 17.66 27.30
N MET A 855 23.46 17.29 26.17
CA MET A 855 22.02 17.40 25.95
C MET A 855 21.25 16.49 26.92
N TRP A 856 21.68 15.23 27.03
CA TRP A 856 21.08 14.29 27.96
C TRP A 856 21.40 14.63 29.42
N GLU A 857 22.59 15.13 29.74
CA GLU A 857 22.89 15.66 31.09
C GLU A 857 21.91 16.77 31.51
N GLU A 858 21.67 17.77 30.65
CA GLU A 858 20.68 18.82 30.94
C GLU A 858 19.24 18.29 31.07
N VAL A 859 18.82 17.34 30.22
CA VAL A 859 17.46 16.75 30.30
C VAL A 859 17.26 15.93 31.57
N CYS A 860 18.21 15.04 31.89
CA CYS A 860 18.11 14.16 33.05
C CYS A 860 18.26 14.93 34.37
N THR A 861 18.91 16.11 34.37
CA THR A 861 19.15 16.92 35.57
C THR A 861 18.32 18.19 35.69
N LEU A 862 17.47 18.53 34.72
CA LEU A 862 16.50 19.63 34.82
C LEU A 862 15.65 19.47 36.08
N ASP A 863 15.87 20.34 37.05
CA ASP A 863 15.26 20.35 38.39
C ASP A 863 15.42 19.04 39.18
N ASN A 864 16.41 18.23 38.79
CA ASN A 864 16.63 16.86 39.23
C ASN A 864 18.14 16.57 39.48
N PRO A 865 18.74 17.12 40.56
CA PRO A 865 20.19 17.17 40.72
C PRO A 865 20.85 15.77 40.86
N LEU A 866 21.85 15.50 40.02
CA LEU A 866 22.62 14.26 40.02
C LEU A 866 23.68 14.27 41.15
N THR A 867 23.28 13.83 42.34
CA THR A 867 24.13 13.75 43.53
C THR A 867 25.07 12.54 43.53
N GLU A 868 26.08 12.53 44.40
CA GLU A 868 27.01 11.41 44.55
C GLU A 868 26.32 10.11 45.02
N ALA A 869 25.29 10.21 45.86
CA ALA A 869 24.47 9.06 46.25
C ALA A 869 23.79 8.40 45.03
N ILE A 870 23.34 9.20 44.06
CA ILE A 870 22.71 8.74 42.82
C ILE A 870 23.76 8.16 41.86
N ARG A 871 24.97 8.76 41.78
CA ARG A 871 26.10 8.19 41.02
C ARG A 871 26.50 6.81 41.58
N ALA A 872 26.65 6.70 42.90
CA ALA A 872 26.89 5.45 43.61
C ALA A 872 25.72 4.45 43.56
N GLY A 873 24.53 4.85 43.09
CA GLY A 873 23.37 3.99 42.91
C GLY A 873 22.61 3.64 44.19
N GLN A 874 22.60 4.55 45.17
CA GLN A 874 21.95 4.35 46.47
C GLN A 874 20.42 4.54 46.36
N GLU A 875 19.66 3.59 46.90
CA GLU A 875 18.20 3.65 46.96
C GLU A 875 17.70 4.28 48.27
N PRO A 876 16.52 4.95 48.30
CA PRO A 876 15.57 5.13 47.19
C PRO A 876 15.92 6.29 46.23
N ALA A 877 17.01 7.02 46.49
CA ALA A 877 17.36 8.23 45.75
C ALA A 877 17.62 7.97 44.25
N LEU A 878 18.21 6.83 43.90
CA LEU A 878 18.37 6.38 42.52
C LEU A 878 17.01 6.20 41.82
N SER A 879 16.09 5.44 42.42
CA SER A 879 14.77 5.19 41.85
C SER A 879 13.94 6.46 41.69
N GLU A 880 14.01 7.40 42.64
CA GLU A 880 13.34 8.70 42.53
C GLU A 880 13.95 9.59 41.43
N TRP A 881 15.29 9.72 41.38
CA TRP A 881 15.96 10.48 40.34
C TRP A 881 15.67 9.94 38.94
N LEU A 882 15.61 8.61 38.79
CA LEU A 882 15.26 7.95 37.53
C LEU A 882 13.78 8.14 37.15
N GLN A 883 12.85 8.24 38.10
CA GLN A 883 11.44 8.60 37.83
C GLN A 883 11.31 10.05 37.34
N HIS A 884 12.04 10.99 37.95
CA HIS A 884 12.03 12.39 37.55
C HIS A 884 12.73 12.60 36.20
N ALA A 885 13.88 11.97 35.98
CA ALA A 885 14.57 12.01 34.68
C ALA A 885 13.71 11.40 33.55
N GLN A 886 12.98 10.31 33.83
CA GLN A 886 12.00 9.74 32.91
C GLN A 886 10.86 10.73 32.58
N PHE A 887 10.34 11.44 33.58
CA PHE A 887 9.32 12.46 33.41
C PHE A 887 9.81 13.59 32.50
N ASN A 888 11.03 14.09 32.73
CA ASN A 888 11.65 15.16 31.92
C ASN A 888 11.74 14.77 30.45
N VAL A 889 12.19 13.55 30.13
CA VAL A 889 12.24 13.03 28.74
C VAL A 889 10.84 12.98 28.12
N GLY A 890 9.82 12.59 28.89
CA GLY A 890 8.41 12.65 28.48
C GLY A 890 7.95 14.07 28.15
N MET A 891 8.39 15.06 28.91
CA MET A 891 8.11 16.47 28.63
C MET A 891 8.81 16.96 27.36
N MET A 892 10.07 16.58 27.14
CA MET A 892 10.79 16.95 25.89
C MET A 892 10.02 16.47 24.66
N ALA A 893 9.60 15.19 24.65
CA ALA A 893 8.81 14.63 23.56
C ALA A 893 7.43 15.29 23.43
N TYR A 894 6.79 15.68 24.53
CA TYR A 894 5.51 16.40 24.50
C TYR A 894 5.62 17.76 23.82
N PHE A 895 6.61 18.58 24.17
CA PHE A 895 6.76 19.92 23.56
C PHE A 895 7.06 19.82 22.06
N TYR A 896 7.96 18.93 21.63
CA TYR A 896 8.17 18.68 20.19
C TYR A 896 6.89 18.24 19.45
N LEU A 897 6.07 17.38 20.07
CA LEU A 897 4.77 16.97 19.52
C LEU A 897 3.77 18.13 19.44
N ARG A 898 3.69 18.95 20.50
CA ARG A 898 2.80 20.11 20.62
C ARG A 898 3.17 21.22 19.63
N ASP A 899 4.46 21.49 19.50
CA ASP A 899 4.97 22.72 18.91
C ASP A 899 5.57 22.55 17.53
N GLU A 900 6.27 21.44 17.25
CA GLU A 900 6.87 21.18 15.94
C GLU A 900 5.98 20.25 15.11
N LEU A 901 5.76 19.01 15.57
CA LEU A 901 5.14 17.97 14.73
C LEU A 901 3.64 18.16 14.49
N SER A 902 2.93 18.87 15.37
CA SER A 902 1.52 19.27 15.18
C SER A 902 1.30 20.12 13.92
N ARG A 903 2.34 20.81 13.43
CA ARG A 903 2.32 21.62 12.19
C ARG A 903 2.35 20.77 10.92
N GLY A 904 2.44 19.44 11.05
CA GLY A 904 2.48 18.50 9.93
C GLY A 904 3.90 18.17 9.45
N ALA A 905 4.03 17.70 8.21
CA ALA A 905 5.27 17.09 7.70
C ALA A 905 6.48 18.06 7.64
N GLU A 906 6.24 19.36 7.55
CA GLU A 906 7.30 20.39 7.59
C GLU A 906 7.89 20.59 9.00
N GLY A 907 7.15 20.19 10.04
CA GLY A 907 7.60 20.17 11.44
C GLY A 907 8.38 18.90 11.83
N ILE A 908 8.75 18.04 10.87
CA ILE A 908 9.59 16.87 11.14
C ILE A 908 11.06 17.30 11.13
N TYR A 909 11.71 17.26 12.30
CA TYR A 909 13.15 17.53 12.39
C TYR A 909 13.93 16.56 11.47
N PRO A 910 14.85 17.05 10.62
CA PRO A 910 15.58 16.22 9.67
C PRO A 910 16.58 15.32 10.40
N LEU A 911 16.66 14.05 10.02
CA LEU A 911 17.69 13.14 10.54
C LEU A 911 19.08 13.54 10.01
N ARG A 912 20.14 13.12 10.70
CA ARG A 912 21.54 13.38 10.27
C ARG A 912 21.91 12.81 8.90
N THR A 913 21.05 11.98 8.33
CA THR A 913 21.14 11.38 7.00
C THR A 913 20.40 12.18 5.92
N GLU A 914 19.61 13.20 6.30
CA GLU A 914 18.76 14.01 5.44
C GLU A 914 19.30 15.45 5.29
N CYS A 915 20.61 15.61 5.07
CA CYS A 915 21.24 16.93 4.97
C CYS A 915 20.69 17.81 3.83
N GLU A 916 20.02 17.22 2.84
CA GLU A 916 19.27 17.89 1.77
C GLU A 916 17.92 18.48 2.23
N ARG A 917 17.38 18.05 3.36
CA ARG A 917 16.16 18.61 3.98
C ARG A 917 16.44 19.76 4.94
N ARG A 918 17.72 20.12 5.15
CA ARG A 918 18.05 21.31 5.93
C ARG A 918 17.49 22.53 5.20
N GLY A 919 16.78 23.39 5.91
CA GLY A 919 16.34 24.68 5.39
C GLY A 919 17.51 25.44 4.76
N ALA A 920 17.22 26.21 3.71
CA ALA A 920 18.22 27.08 3.09
C ALA A 920 18.80 28.03 4.17
N PRO A 921 20.14 28.22 4.21
CA PRO A 921 20.80 29.05 5.21
C PRO A 921 20.55 30.55 4.98
#